data_AF-A0A9D8DK33-F1
#
_entry.id   AF-A0A9D8DK33-F1
#
_cell.length_a   1.000
_cell.length_b   1.000
_cell.length_c   1.000
_cell.angle_alpha   90.00
_cell.angle_beta   90.00
_cell.angle_gamma   90.00
#
_symmetry.space_group_name_H-M   'P 1'
#
loop_
_entity.id
_entity.type
_entity.pdbx_description
1 polymer ?
#
loop_
_entity_poly.entity_id
_entity_poly.type
_entity_poly.pdbx_seq_one_letter_code
_entity_poly.pdbx_strand_id
1 'polypeptide(L)'
;MPSPDPREKYSRATGSSREVAACSSSSGPSGRGTAGSLALDRDHWIGVWTRGWSGPGMRSRNIRTVTTRRFAVLDDQPPVRALLTTIMAGGLVVGLFLVALVLSTGILVDAQEFETGIELRDLKQRSTVYSSTGGVVAVLGSLNREEVELNEVPRILRKAVIAVEDQTFWSNQGVDINAVARAFVKNITSGEIEQGGSTITQQLVKKRILSPKRDIKRKIREIVLAIHLTEEIGKREILEQYLNTVYFGQGSYGVKAAVERFFQVSTEFGNVPSTALADVSIAQAALLAGLIANPEGDNPFTNPERAAERRAFALNRMVDQGYITESEALAAAQEPLPTIVPEAELRPRDAWAEEVQDRLIHDPMYEVLGTTTAARRARVLTGGLKIHATIDLSLQRAAQAAMEEILPEKPGFTGAMIAMDPRNGFVKAMIAGPRDFAGSQYNIATTYPGRQSGSTWKVITLAAALENGFSPRDTISGSSPCSFGLLGRTQNAERGAGQQSLRSATANSVNCAFARLELAVGFDKVIDIAQKLGITQPTLKPILSLTLGTIETTPLEMATVASTIANNGVHHDPVFVSKIVAADGTVVFDAERDLEPTRAISAEAAACEIDMLRGVITGGTGTAARLPGNRPVAGKTGTTDLRADANFLGFTPQLAAFVWHGNALAQVPGAGFGGQIPARIFRSFMERALFIEPIIEFPDPGPACDRDGKYVSEKGRGVAPPPTSPETTAPVATVPPVVVEPPTVPPAPTP
;
A
#
# COMPACT_ATOMS: atom_id res chain seq x y z
N MET A 1 -36.84 -17.01 -33.73
CA MET A 1 -37.45 -17.75 -32.60
C MET A 1 -36.96 -19.20 -32.65
N PRO A 2 -36.79 -19.89 -31.51
CA PRO A 2 -36.69 -19.39 -30.14
C PRO A 2 -35.41 -19.87 -29.40
N SER A 3 -35.20 -19.32 -28.20
CA SER A 3 -34.23 -19.76 -27.18
C SER A 3 -34.64 -21.10 -26.54
N PRO A 4 -33.77 -21.76 -25.75
CA PRO A 4 -34.07 -21.77 -24.31
C PRO A 4 -32.86 -21.64 -23.35
N ASP A 5 -33.06 -20.86 -22.29
CA ASP A 5 -32.58 -21.09 -20.91
C ASP A 5 -33.78 -21.75 -20.17
N PRO A 6 -33.61 -22.72 -19.22
CA PRO A 6 -33.24 -22.36 -17.85
C PRO A 6 -32.35 -23.35 -17.07
N ARG A 7 -31.60 -22.76 -16.13
CA ARG A 7 -31.13 -23.31 -14.83
C ARG A 7 -31.91 -24.50 -14.26
N GLU A 8 -31.22 -25.49 -13.65
CA GLU A 8 -31.47 -25.92 -12.25
C GLU A 8 -30.40 -26.87 -11.64
N LYS A 9 -30.19 -26.71 -10.32
CA LYS A 9 -29.83 -27.67 -9.25
C LYS A 9 -28.94 -28.90 -9.52
N TYR A 10 -28.00 -29.16 -8.59
CA TYR A 10 -28.01 -30.43 -7.82
C TYR A 10 -27.44 -30.27 -6.40
N SER A 11 -27.74 -31.24 -5.53
CA SER A 11 -27.64 -31.19 -4.07
C SER A 11 -26.69 -32.25 -3.47
N ARG A 12 -26.23 -31.97 -2.23
CA ARG A 12 -25.54 -32.82 -1.23
C ARG A 12 -25.69 -34.36 -1.33
N ALA A 13 -24.59 -35.06 -1.04
CA ALA A 13 -24.48 -36.27 -0.17
C ALA A 13 -22.97 -36.60 0.08
N THR A 14 -22.34 -36.29 1.22
CA THR A 14 -22.18 -37.10 2.46
C THR A 14 -21.34 -38.40 2.39
N GLY A 15 -20.22 -38.47 3.14
CA GLY A 15 -19.90 -39.64 3.99
C GLY A 15 -18.54 -40.36 3.85
N SER A 16 -17.59 -40.08 4.77
CA SER A 16 -16.80 -41.04 5.58
C SER A 16 -15.72 -40.26 6.35
N SER A 17 -15.80 -40.06 7.67
CA SER A 17 -15.58 -41.00 8.80
C SER A 17 -14.11 -41.37 9.07
N ARG A 18 -13.56 -40.80 10.17
CA ARG A 18 -12.58 -41.44 11.06
C ARG A 18 -12.62 -40.81 12.45
N GLU A 19 -12.70 -41.66 13.46
CA GLU A 19 -12.75 -41.32 14.89
C GLU A 19 -11.34 -41.16 15.47
N VAL A 20 -11.19 -40.34 16.53
CA VAL A 20 -10.32 -40.66 17.69
C VAL A 20 -11.00 -40.12 18.96
N ALA A 21 -10.89 -40.86 20.06
CA ALA A 21 -11.64 -40.67 21.30
C ALA A 21 -11.01 -39.67 22.29
N ALA A 22 -11.78 -39.30 23.33
CA ALA A 22 -11.35 -38.54 24.49
C ALA A 22 -10.85 -39.46 25.62
N CYS A 23 -9.88 -38.99 26.42
CA CYS A 23 -9.61 -39.47 27.78
C CYS A 23 -8.92 -38.37 28.63
N SER A 24 -8.91 -38.56 29.95
CA SER A 24 -8.77 -37.49 30.94
C SER A 24 -7.60 -37.65 31.93
N SER A 25 -7.34 -36.56 32.67
CA SER A 25 -6.82 -36.50 34.06
C SER A 25 -5.31 -36.28 34.35
N SER A 26 -5.05 -35.12 34.97
CA SER A 26 -4.24 -34.84 36.19
C SER A 26 -2.73 -35.15 36.30
N SER A 27 -1.94 -34.10 36.55
CA SER A 27 -1.17 -33.91 37.82
C SER A 27 -0.54 -32.50 37.91
N GLY A 28 -0.40 -31.96 39.13
CA GLY A 28 0.31 -30.69 39.45
C GLY A 28 1.73 -30.94 40.02
N PRO A 29 2.34 -30.07 40.88
CA PRO A 29 1.72 -28.96 41.65
C PRO A 29 2.58 -27.67 41.89
N SER A 30 2.01 -26.76 42.71
CA SER A 30 2.63 -25.72 43.58
C SER A 30 3.07 -24.35 43.00
N GLY A 31 2.83 -23.20 43.66
CA GLY A 31 1.97 -22.97 44.86
C GLY A 31 1.96 -21.55 45.46
N ARG A 32 0.98 -21.32 46.38
CA ARG A 32 0.83 -20.29 47.46
C ARG A 32 0.84 -18.77 47.09
N GLY A 33 -0.05 -17.93 47.65
CA GLY A 33 -1.23 -18.19 48.51
C GLY A 33 -1.87 -16.94 49.18
N THR A 34 -3.05 -17.14 49.79
CA THR A 34 -3.71 -16.36 50.90
C THR A 34 -4.03 -14.86 50.71
N ALA A 35 -5.13 -14.26 51.20
CA ALA A 35 -6.44 -14.65 51.79
C ALA A 35 -7.32 -13.34 51.88
N GLY A 36 -8.60 -13.26 52.24
CA GLY A 36 -9.70 -14.18 52.63
C GLY A 36 -11.02 -13.35 52.70
N SER A 37 -12.21 -13.87 52.34
CA SER A 37 -13.16 -14.68 53.15
C SER A 37 -14.25 -13.89 53.90
N LEU A 38 -15.53 -14.12 53.53
CA LEU A 38 -16.80 -14.21 54.31
C LEU A 38 -17.98 -13.91 53.34
N ALA A 39 -18.84 -14.86 52.89
CA ALA A 39 -19.83 -15.70 53.60
C ALA A 39 -21.08 -14.91 54.09
N LEU A 40 -22.33 -15.38 54.15
CA LEU A 40 -23.13 -16.59 53.77
C LEU A 40 -24.63 -16.22 54.05
N ASP A 41 -25.73 -16.84 53.57
CA ASP A 41 -26.07 -17.91 52.62
C ASP A 41 -27.59 -17.81 52.23
N ARG A 42 -28.06 -18.51 51.16
CA ARG A 42 -29.44 -19.11 50.99
C ARG A 42 -30.73 -18.25 50.98
N ASP A 43 -31.91 -18.71 50.49
CA ASP A 43 -32.32 -19.97 49.84
C ASP A 43 -33.47 -19.82 48.80
N HIS A 44 -33.84 -20.92 48.14
CA HIS A 44 -34.81 -21.03 47.01
C HIS A 44 -36.32 -21.22 47.37
N TRP A 45 -37.14 -21.28 46.29
CA TRP A 45 -38.39 -22.07 46.03
C TRP A 45 -39.63 -21.22 45.68
N ILE A 46 -39.95 -21.02 44.38
CA ILE A 46 -40.77 -21.87 43.47
C ILE A 46 -42.29 -21.76 43.71
N GLY A 47 -43.06 -21.36 42.66
CA GLY A 47 -44.52 -21.24 42.76
C GLY A 47 -45.26 -20.66 41.52
N VAL A 48 -45.15 -21.33 40.38
CA VAL A 48 -46.05 -21.39 39.19
C VAL A 48 -47.40 -20.64 39.27
N TRP A 49 -47.81 -19.90 38.22
CA TRP A 49 -49.02 -20.18 37.39
C TRP A 49 -49.16 -19.22 36.18
N THR A 50 -49.76 -19.71 35.09
CA THR A 50 -49.76 -19.11 33.74
C THR A 50 -51.11 -18.55 33.28
N ARG A 51 -51.09 -17.76 32.20
CA ARG A 51 -52.21 -17.22 31.37
C ARG A 51 -52.83 -15.92 31.93
N GLY A 52 -53.29 -14.98 31.09
CA GLY A 52 -53.28 -14.93 29.63
C GLY A 52 -53.79 -13.59 29.08
N TRP A 53 -53.49 -13.30 27.82
CA TRP A 53 -53.87 -12.07 27.10
C TRP A 53 -55.34 -12.08 26.64
N SER A 54 -56.03 -10.94 26.76
CA SER A 54 -57.04 -10.47 25.78
C SER A 54 -57.54 -9.04 26.07
N GLY A 55 -57.55 -8.18 25.04
CA GLY A 55 -58.57 -7.12 24.87
C GLY A 55 -59.74 -7.66 24.02
N PRO A 56 -60.60 -6.83 23.40
CA PRO A 56 -60.66 -5.37 23.35
C PRO A 56 -62.07 -4.79 23.73
N GLY A 57 -62.32 -3.49 23.57
CA GLY A 57 -63.67 -2.91 23.75
C GLY A 57 -63.79 -1.43 23.40
N MET A 58 -64.91 -1.02 22.79
CA MET A 58 -65.10 0.29 22.13
C MET A 58 -66.23 1.13 22.78
N ARG A 59 -66.23 2.45 22.52
CA ARG A 59 -67.35 3.43 22.55
C ARG A 59 -67.78 4.12 23.87
N SER A 60 -67.46 5.43 23.90
CA SER A 60 -68.35 6.60 24.15
C SER A 60 -69.21 6.72 25.44
N ARG A 61 -69.02 7.83 26.17
CA ARG A 61 -70.06 8.87 26.40
C ARG A 61 -69.49 10.14 27.04
N ASN A 62 -69.99 11.30 26.59
CA ASN A 62 -69.84 12.59 27.31
C ASN A 62 -70.73 12.57 28.58
N ILE A 63 -70.34 13.32 29.64
CA ILE A 63 -71.14 14.43 30.24
C ILE A 63 -70.47 15.02 31.50
N ARG A 64 -70.21 16.34 31.41
CA ARG A 64 -70.26 17.42 32.42
C ARG A 64 -69.51 17.38 33.78
N THR A 65 -68.86 18.53 34.00
CA THR A 65 -68.75 19.32 35.24
C THR A 65 -68.05 18.70 36.47
N VAL A 66 -66.87 19.25 36.77
CA VAL A 66 -66.49 19.55 38.15
C VAL A 66 -66.25 21.06 38.27
N THR A 67 -66.78 21.63 39.34
CA THR A 67 -66.81 23.06 39.65
C THR A 67 -65.48 23.61 40.15
N THR A 68 -65.38 24.94 40.09
CA THR A 68 -64.27 25.74 40.60
C THR A 68 -63.95 25.49 42.07
N ARG A 69 -62.67 25.28 42.38
CA ARG A 69 -62.04 25.83 43.59
C ARG A 69 -60.89 26.74 43.19
N ARG A 70 -61.05 28.03 43.46
CA ARG A 70 -59.94 28.98 43.50
C ARG A 70 -58.95 28.49 44.58
N PHE A 71 -57.71 28.25 44.20
CA PHE A 71 -56.60 28.44 45.12
C PHE A 71 -55.94 29.79 44.85
N ALA A 72 -55.44 30.40 45.91
CA ALA A 72 -55.17 31.83 45.93
C ALA A 72 -54.02 32.23 44.99
N VAL A 73 -54.15 33.45 44.46
CA VAL A 73 -53.02 34.27 44.04
C VAL A 73 -52.04 34.34 45.21
N LEU A 74 -50.85 33.78 45.06
CA LEU A 74 -49.70 34.18 45.86
C LEU A 74 -49.04 35.35 45.12
N ASP A 75 -49.52 36.53 45.49
CA ASP A 75 -48.96 37.80 45.08
C ASP A 75 -47.61 38.03 45.78
N ASP A 76 -46.83 38.95 45.20
CA ASP A 76 -45.63 39.58 45.74
C ASP A 76 -44.99 39.01 47.03
N GLN A 77 -43.94 38.22 46.84
CA GLN A 77 -42.83 38.14 47.79
C GLN A 77 -41.59 38.81 47.17
N PRO A 78 -41.31 40.09 47.47
CA PRO A 78 -40.13 40.78 46.95
C PRO A 78 -38.79 40.07 47.19
N PRO A 79 -38.53 39.33 48.30
CA PRO A 79 -37.21 38.71 48.48
C PRO A 79 -36.88 37.60 47.49
N VAL A 80 -37.83 36.89 46.86
CA VAL A 80 -37.49 35.77 45.97
C VAL A 80 -37.05 36.26 44.59
N ARG A 81 -37.77 37.24 44.02
CA ARG A 81 -37.33 37.91 42.78
C ARG A 81 -36.05 38.71 43.01
N ALA A 82 -35.94 39.42 44.14
CA ALA A 82 -34.71 40.14 44.50
C ALA A 82 -33.53 39.19 44.73
N LEU A 83 -33.71 38.03 45.38
CA LEU A 83 -32.66 37.05 45.58
C LEU A 83 -32.21 36.45 44.24
N LEU A 84 -33.15 36.10 43.35
CA LEU A 84 -32.80 35.61 42.00
C LEU A 84 -32.09 36.67 41.15
N THR A 85 -32.53 37.94 41.16
CA THR A 85 -31.81 39.02 40.45
C THR A 85 -30.46 39.34 41.11
N THR A 86 -30.32 39.20 42.43
CA THR A 86 -29.05 39.42 43.14
C THR A 86 -28.08 38.25 42.94
N ILE A 87 -28.56 37.01 42.83
CA ILE A 87 -27.75 35.84 42.45
C ILE A 87 -27.34 35.93 40.97
N MET A 88 -28.24 36.37 40.08
CA MET A 88 -27.93 36.60 38.67
C MET A 88 -26.93 37.75 38.48
N ALA A 89 -27.15 38.90 39.12
CA ALA A 89 -26.25 40.05 39.06
C ALA A 89 -24.92 39.77 39.77
N GLY A 90 -24.94 39.10 40.92
CA GLY A 90 -23.75 38.64 41.63
C GLY A 90 -22.95 37.62 40.84
N GLY A 91 -23.61 36.65 40.20
CA GLY A 91 -22.99 35.69 39.30
C GLY A 91 -22.42 36.35 38.04
N LEU A 92 -23.08 37.37 37.49
CA LEU A 92 -22.56 38.18 36.39
C LEU A 92 -21.32 38.98 36.81
N VAL A 93 -21.36 39.65 37.97
CA VAL A 93 -20.25 40.44 38.50
C VAL A 93 -19.05 39.56 38.88
N VAL A 94 -19.28 38.41 39.53
CA VAL A 94 -18.23 37.43 39.84
C VAL A 94 -17.69 36.78 38.56
N GLY A 95 -18.53 36.50 37.57
CA GLY A 95 -18.11 36.03 36.25
C GLY A 95 -17.24 37.06 35.52
N LEU A 96 -17.64 38.33 35.51
CA LEU A 96 -16.86 39.44 34.96
C LEU A 96 -15.54 39.64 35.72
N PHE A 97 -15.54 39.53 37.06
CA PHE A 97 -14.33 39.60 37.87
C PHE A 97 -13.39 38.42 37.60
N LEU A 98 -13.91 37.20 37.46
CA LEU A 98 -13.11 36.02 37.11
C LEU A 98 -12.54 36.12 35.70
N VAL A 99 -13.30 36.65 34.72
CA VAL A 99 -12.79 36.93 33.37
C VAL A 99 -11.72 38.02 33.41
N ALA A 100 -11.93 39.13 34.14
CA ALA A 100 -10.93 40.18 34.30
C ALA A 100 -9.66 39.70 35.05
N LEU A 101 -9.81 38.83 36.05
CA LEU A 101 -8.70 38.21 36.77
C LEU A 101 -7.93 37.21 35.89
N VAL A 102 -8.63 36.43 35.06
CA VAL A 102 -8.04 35.50 34.09
C VAL A 102 -7.31 36.26 32.98
N LEU A 103 -7.86 37.38 32.49
CA LEU A 103 -7.19 38.25 31.52
C LEU A 103 -5.93 38.88 32.14
N SER A 104 -6.03 39.51 33.31
CA SER A 104 -4.89 40.16 33.97
C SER A 104 -3.80 39.18 34.43
N THR A 105 -4.14 37.98 34.88
CA THR A 105 -3.14 36.93 35.19
C THR A 105 -2.59 36.25 33.93
N GLY A 106 -3.35 36.18 32.84
CA GLY A 106 -2.85 35.77 31.52
C GLY A 106 -1.78 36.74 31.01
N ILE A 107 -2.09 38.04 30.98
CA ILE A 107 -1.17 39.12 30.58
C ILE A 107 0.15 39.10 31.38
N LEU A 108 0.10 38.80 32.69
CA LEU A 108 1.28 38.72 33.56
C LEU A 108 2.13 37.45 33.39
N VAL A 109 1.58 36.38 32.81
CA VAL A 109 2.32 35.15 32.49
C VAL A 109 2.82 35.15 31.03
N ASP A 110 2.16 35.86 30.13
CA ASP A 110 2.52 35.97 28.70
C ASP A 110 3.79 36.79 28.45
N ALA A 111 4.06 37.82 29.25
CA ALA A 111 5.12 38.81 29.01
C ALA A 111 6.57 38.28 29.07
N GLN A 112 6.77 36.97 29.23
CA GLN A 112 8.08 36.30 29.16
C GLN A 112 8.18 35.16 28.12
N GLU A 113 7.09 34.77 27.44
CA GLU A 113 7.11 33.67 26.43
C GLU A 113 6.93 34.14 24.97
N PHE A 114 6.52 35.40 24.69
CA PHE A 114 6.14 35.88 23.34
C PHE A 114 7.01 37.02 22.77
N GLU A 115 8.35 36.90 22.79
CA GLU A 115 9.22 37.75 21.93
C GLU A 115 9.28 37.26 20.46
N THR A 116 8.73 36.08 20.17
CA THR A 116 8.56 35.54 18.81
C THR A 116 7.07 35.48 18.46
N GLY A 117 6.69 35.91 17.25
CA GLY A 117 5.30 35.96 16.77
C GLY A 117 4.58 34.61 16.72
N ILE A 118 3.26 34.61 16.49
CA ILE A 118 2.45 33.40 16.63
C ILE A 118 2.53 32.53 15.37
N GLU A 119 3.50 31.61 15.35
CA GLU A 119 3.57 30.59 14.29
C GLU A 119 2.45 29.54 14.42
N LEU A 120 1.66 29.42 13.35
CA LEU A 120 0.67 28.36 13.21
C LEU A 120 1.35 27.09 12.66
N ARG A 121 1.32 25.97 13.39
CA ARG A 121 1.93 24.69 12.94
C ARG A 121 1.39 24.24 11.59
N ASP A 122 2.27 23.87 10.66
CA ASP A 122 1.92 23.49 9.28
C ASP A 122 0.72 22.54 9.16
N LEU A 123 -0.06 22.75 8.10
CA LEU A 123 -1.14 21.85 7.76
C LEU A 123 -0.57 20.56 7.16
N LYS A 124 -1.03 19.43 7.71
CA LYS A 124 -0.81 18.12 7.12
C LYS A 124 -1.39 18.05 5.70
N GLN A 125 -0.55 17.77 4.71
CA GLN A 125 -0.91 17.68 3.29
C GLN A 125 -0.61 16.27 2.74
N ARG A 126 -1.38 15.82 1.74
CA ARG A 126 -1.11 14.55 1.01
C ARG A 126 0.15 14.66 0.16
N SER A 127 0.85 13.55 -0.03
CA SER A 127 2.02 13.50 -0.91
C SER A 127 1.62 13.14 -2.34
N THR A 128 2.31 13.67 -3.35
CA THR A 128 2.05 13.40 -4.77
C THR A 128 3.22 12.65 -5.39
N VAL A 129 2.93 11.56 -6.10
CA VAL A 129 3.90 10.75 -6.84
C VAL A 129 3.85 11.16 -8.30
N TYR A 130 5.00 11.56 -8.84
CA TYR A 130 5.22 11.93 -10.24
C TYR A 130 6.03 10.85 -10.95
N SER A 131 5.83 10.68 -12.26
CA SER A 131 6.68 9.84 -13.10
C SER A 131 8.06 10.47 -13.31
N SER A 132 8.98 9.70 -13.90
CA SER A 132 10.26 10.22 -14.40
C SER A 132 10.11 11.39 -15.39
N THR A 133 8.95 11.52 -16.04
CA THR A 133 8.58 12.59 -16.97
C THR A 133 7.72 13.70 -16.34
N GLY A 134 7.49 13.67 -15.03
CA GLY A 134 6.76 14.71 -14.29
C GLY A 134 5.23 14.63 -14.32
N GLY A 135 4.64 13.62 -14.96
CA GLY A 135 3.18 13.39 -14.90
C GLY A 135 2.77 12.79 -13.56
N VAL A 136 1.62 13.17 -13.00
CA VAL A 136 1.13 12.57 -11.75
C VAL A 136 0.75 11.10 -11.98
N VAL A 137 1.34 10.21 -11.16
CA VAL A 137 1.10 8.75 -11.16
C VAL A 137 0.13 8.38 -10.05
N ALA A 138 0.31 8.94 -8.85
CA ALA A 138 -0.51 8.63 -7.70
C ALA A 138 -0.50 9.75 -6.65
N VAL A 139 -1.39 9.63 -5.67
CA VAL A 139 -1.47 10.50 -4.50
C VAL A 139 -1.51 9.61 -3.27
N LEU A 140 -0.62 9.87 -2.29
CA LEU A 140 -0.47 9.07 -1.08
C LEU A 140 -1.03 9.83 0.12
N GLY A 141 -1.93 9.16 0.86
CA GLY A 141 -2.63 9.71 2.01
C GLY A 141 -4.09 10.09 1.73
N SER A 142 -4.98 9.75 2.66
CA SER A 142 -6.42 10.05 2.60
C SER A 142 -6.79 11.48 2.99
N LEU A 143 -5.83 12.24 3.55
CA LEU A 143 -5.97 13.65 3.89
C LEU A 143 -5.93 14.49 2.61
N ASN A 144 -7.07 14.56 1.92
CA ASN A 144 -7.29 15.65 0.98
C ASN A 144 -7.21 16.95 1.79
N ARG A 145 -6.24 17.80 1.45
CA ARG A 145 -5.95 19.11 2.04
C ARG A 145 -5.14 19.86 1.00
N GLU A 146 -5.86 20.39 0.03
CA GLU A 146 -5.37 21.44 -0.83
C GLU A 146 -5.85 22.74 -0.19
N GLU A 147 -4.90 23.60 0.18
CA GLU A 147 -5.20 24.90 0.78
C GLU A 147 -5.84 25.79 -0.28
N VAL A 148 -6.91 26.49 0.10
CA VAL A 148 -7.64 27.42 -0.75
C VAL A 148 -7.66 28.81 -0.14
N GLU A 149 -7.55 29.83 -0.98
CA GLU A 149 -7.73 31.22 -0.58
C GLU A 149 -9.22 31.48 -0.24
N LEU A 150 -9.49 32.42 0.66
CA LEU A 150 -10.86 32.74 1.11
C LEU A 150 -11.72 33.40 0.02
N ASN A 151 -11.11 33.80 -1.10
CA ASN A 151 -11.80 34.28 -2.30
C ASN A 151 -12.35 33.11 -3.16
N GLU A 152 -11.73 31.93 -3.12
CA GLU A 152 -12.18 30.71 -3.79
C GLU A 152 -13.36 30.05 -3.05
N VAL A 153 -13.42 30.19 -1.72
CA VAL A 153 -14.52 29.64 -0.92
C VAL A 153 -15.81 30.46 -1.13
N PRO A 154 -16.93 29.85 -1.57
CA PRO A 154 -18.18 30.56 -1.81
C PRO A 154 -18.66 31.37 -0.62
N ARG A 155 -19.22 32.56 -0.90
CA ARG A 155 -19.81 33.44 0.12
C ARG A 155 -20.89 32.74 0.93
N ILE A 156 -21.67 31.85 0.32
CA ILE A 156 -22.73 31.10 1.00
C ILE A 156 -22.18 30.10 2.03
N LEU A 157 -21.10 29.40 1.69
CA LEU A 157 -20.42 28.44 2.57
C LEU A 157 -19.72 29.14 3.74
N ARG A 158 -19.05 30.27 3.46
CA ARG A 158 -18.50 31.15 4.50
C ARG A 158 -19.58 31.65 5.46
N LYS A 159 -20.72 32.12 4.93
CA LYS A 159 -21.90 32.55 5.72
C LYS A 159 -22.49 31.42 6.57
N ALA A 160 -22.62 30.21 6.02
CA ALA A 160 -23.14 29.05 6.72
C ALA A 160 -22.28 28.69 7.94
N VAL A 161 -20.95 28.59 7.75
CA VAL A 161 -20.01 28.30 8.85
C VAL A 161 -20.06 29.38 9.93
N ILE A 162 -20.10 30.66 9.56
CA ILE A 162 -20.23 31.78 10.51
C ILE A 162 -21.56 31.71 11.29
N ALA A 163 -22.69 31.47 10.60
CA ALA A 163 -24.01 31.42 11.23
C ALA A 163 -24.16 30.29 12.26
N VAL A 164 -23.44 29.17 12.06
CA VAL A 164 -23.44 27.99 12.94
C VAL A 164 -22.42 28.11 14.06
N GLU A 165 -21.16 28.44 13.74
CA GLU A 165 -20.02 28.33 14.67
C GLU A 165 -19.72 29.62 15.45
N ASP A 166 -19.90 30.80 14.85
CA ASP A 166 -19.54 32.08 15.47
C ASP A 166 -20.32 33.26 14.86
N GLN A 167 -21.54 33.48 15.35
CA GLN A 167 -22.44 34.52 14.84
C GLN A 167 -21.89 35.96 15.02
N THR A 168 -20.98 36.16 15.97
CA THR A 168 -20.34 37.47 16.22
C THR A 168 -18.95 37.56 15.58
N PHE A 169 -18.57 36.62 14.70
CA PHE A 169 -17.21 36.49 14.16
C PHE A 169 -16.59 37.81 13.68
N TRP A 170 -17.35 38.66 12.98
CA TRP A 170 -16.85 39.93 12.46
C TRP A 170 -16.74 41.06 13.49
N SER A 171 -17.42 40.95 14.64
CA SER A 171 -17.49 41.99 15.68
C SER A 171 -16.78 41.61 16.99
N ASN A 172 -16.54 40.32 17.25
CA ASN A 172 -15.81 39.87 18.43
C ASN A 172 -14.28 39.99 18.24
N GLN A 173 -13.53 40.30 19.31
CA GLN A 173 -12.06 40.35 19.31
C GLN A 173 -11.44 38.97 19.54
N GLY A 174 -11.87 37.98 18.75
CA GLY A 174 -11.42 36.60 18.85
C GLY A 174 -12.12 35.77 19.93
N VAL A 175 -12.82 36.41 20.88
CA VAL A 175 -13.67 35.75 21.89
C VAL A 175 -14.99 36.51 22.05
N ASP A 176 -16.12 35.81 22.00
CA ASP A 176 -17.43 36.38 22.32
C ASP A 176 -17.69 36.31 23.83
N ILE A 177 -17.35 37.40 24.53
CA ILE A 177 -17.53 37.56 25.98
C ILE A 177 -19.01 37.38 26.37
N ASN A 178 -19.95 37.84 25.54
CA ASN A 178 -21.37 37.72 25.80
C ASN A 178 -21.85 36.27 25.65
N ALA A 179 -21.33 35.51 24.67
CA ALA A 179 -21.60 34.08 24.54
C ALA A 179 -21.02 33.28 25.70
N VAL A 180 -19.80 33.59 26.14
CA VAL A 180 -19.17 32.95 27.31
C VAL A 180 -20.00 33.20 28.59
N ALA A 181 -20.43 34.44 28.83
CA ALA A 181 -21.28 34.78 29.97
C ALA A 181 -22.65 34.08 29.91
N ARG A 182 -23.31 34.07 28.74
CA ARG A 182 -24.59 33.35 28.53
C ARG A 182 -24.45 31.85 28.77
N ALA A 183 -23.40 31.22 28.23
CA ALA A 183 -23.14 29.79 28.40
C ALA A 183 -22.86 29.43 29.86
N PHE A 184 -22.12 30.27 30.60
CA PHE A 184 -21.87 30.09 32.03
C PHE A 184 -23.16 30.13 32.86
N VAL A 185 -24.01 31.16 32.64
CA VAL A 185 -25.32 31.26 33.31
C VAL A 185 -26.20 30.08 32.94
N LYS A 186 -26.29 29.71 31.66
CA LYS A 186 -27.11 28.59 31.20
C LYS A 186 -26.70 27.29 31.87
N ASN A 187 -25.42 26.91 31.83
CA ASN A 187 -24.89 25.68 32.44
C ASN A 187 -25.16 25.59 33.95
N ILE A 188 -25.17 26.72 34.68
CA ILE A 188 -25.54 26.75 36.11
C ILE A 188 -27.05 26.51 36.30
N THR A 189 -27.89 27.02 35.40
CA THR A 189 -29.35 26.88 35.50
C THR A 189 -29.92 25.56 34.94
N SER A 190 -29.26 24.92 33.97
CA SER A 190 -29.75 23.70 33.32
C SER A 190 -29.20 22.41 33.94
N GLY A 191 -28.09 22.45 34.68
CA GLY A 191 -27.42 21.26 35.22
C GLY A 191 -26.70 20.40 34.16
N GLU A 192 -26.89 20.68 32.88
CA GLU A 192 -26.22 20.05 31.74
C GLU A 192 -25.12 20.96 31.17
N ILE A 193 -23.99 20.37 30.79
CA ILE A 193 -22.86 21.09 30.17
C ILE A 193 -23.11 21.21 28.67
N GLU A 194 -23.61 22.35 28.21
CA GLU A 194 -23.83 22.61 26.79
C GLU A 194 -22.53 23.11 26.11
N GLN A 195 -22.12 22.46 25.02
CA GLN A 195 -20.97 22.87 24.21
C GLN A 195 -21.37 23.99 23.22
N GLY A 196 -21.42 25.25 23.67
CA GLY A 196 -22.03 26.32 22.87
C GLY A 196 -21.41 27.72 22.94
N GLY A 197 -20.09 27.85 23.19
CA GLY A 197 -19.47 29.17 23.43
C GLY A 197 -17.99 29.31 23.07
N SER A 198 -17.50 28.66 22.01
CA SER A 198 -16.13 28.88 21.51
C SER A 198 -16.14 29.42 20.08
N THR A 199 -15.48 30.55 19.86
CA THR A 199 -15.39 31.25 18.56
C THR A 199 -14.56 30.48 17.53
N ILE A 200 -14.70 30.86 16.26
CA ILE A 200 -13.85 30.36 15.17
C ILE A 200 -12.35 30.57 15.51
N THR A 201 -11.96 31.73 16.05
CA THR A 201 -10.56 31.99 16.43
C THR A 201 -10.08 31.06 17.54
N GLN A 202 -10.86 30.87 18.61
CA GLN A 202 -10.50 29.93 19.69
C GLN A 202 -10.36 28.49 19.17
N GLN A 203 -11.22 28.08 18.24
CA GLN A 203 -11.15 26.77 17.62
C GLN A 203 -9.91 26.59 16.73
N LEU A 204 -9.46 27.63 16.02
CA LEU A 204 -8.22 27.64 15.26
C LEU A 204 -7.00 27.51 16.18
N VAL A 205 -6.90 28.34 17.22
CA VAL A 205 -5.83 28.31 18.24
C VAL A 205 -5.70 26.92 18.88
N LYS A 206 -6.84 26.33 19.27
CA LYS A 206 -6.96 24.97 19.83
C LYS A 206 -6.47 23.88 18.87
N LYS A 207 -6.47 24.12 17.56
CA LYS A 207 -6.09 23.15 16.51
C LYS A 207 -4.65 23.33 16.00
N ARG A 208 -4.17 24.57 15.80
CA ARG A 208 -2.83 24.86 15.21
C ARG A 208 -1.75 25.30 16.18
N ILE A 209 -2.07 25.75 17.40
CA ILE A 209 -1.07 26.27 18.35
C ILE A 209 -0.95 25.37 19.59
N LEU A 210 -2.07 25.10 20.27
CA LEU A 210 -2.06 24.46 21.59
C LEU A 210 -1.92 22.94 21.55
N SER A 211 -1.39 22.36 22.64
CA SER A 211 -1.26 20.91 22.80
C SER A 211 -2.59 20.24 23.22
N PRO A 212 -2.77 18.92 22.98
CA PRO A 212 -4.05 18.25 23.21
C PRO A 212 -4.53 18.17 24.67
N LYS A 213 -3.63 18.33 25.66
CA LYS A 213 -3.94 18.15 27.10
C LYS A 213 -5.09 19.05 27.54
N ARG A 214 -6.14 18.48 28.13
CA ARG A 214 -7.34 19.21 28.59
C ARG A 214 -7.16 19.62 30.05
N ASP A 215 -6.75 20.86 30.29
CA ASP A 215 -6.79 21.50 31.61
C ASP A 215 -7.31 22.96 31.53
N ILE A 216 -7.55 23.57 32.69
CA ILE A 216 -8.05 24.95 32.81
C ILE A 216 -7.01 25.95 32.31
N LYS A 217 -5.71 25.71 32.56
CA LYS A 217 -4.61 26.59 32.11
C LYS A 217 -4.58 26.69 30.59
N ARG A 218 -4.83 25.60 29.87
CA ARG A 218 -4.97 25.62 28.41
C ARG A 218 -6.15 26.47 27.96
N LYS A 219 -7.33 26.39 28.61
CA LYS A 219 -8.49 27.20 28.17
C LYS A 219 -8.26 28.71 28.39
N ILE A 220 -7.48 29.08 29.40
CA ILE A 220 -7.00 30.46 29.58
C ILE A 220 -6.07 30.85 28.42
N ARG A 221 -5.03 30.05 28.14
CA ARG A 221 -4.12 30.28 26.99
C ARG A 221 -4.87 30.35 25.65
N GLU A 222 -5.91 29.53 25.46
CA GLU A 222 -6.78 29.53 24.26
C GLU A 222 -7.57 30.84 24.09
N ILE A 223 -7.96 31.49 25.19
CA ILE A 223 -8.61 32.81 25.18
C ILE A 223 -7.61 33.90 24.78
N VAL A 224 -6.45 33.95 25.45
CA VAL A 224 -5.45 35.01 25.23
C VAL A 224 -4.86 34.93 23.81
N LEU A 225 -4.44 33.75 23.38
CA LEU A 225 -3.96 33.51 22.01
C LEU A 225 -5.03 33.82 20.94
N ALA A 226 -6.32 33.65 21.23
CA ALA A 226 -7.37 34.00 20.26
C ALA A 226 -7.56 35.51 20.11
N ILE A 227 -7.28 36.29 21.16
CA ILE A 227 -7.27 37.75 21.10
C ILE A 227 -6.04 38.21 20.30
N HIS A 228 -4.82 37.81 20.70
CA HIS A 228 -3.59 38.19 20.00
C HIS A 228 -3.59 37.77 18.52
N LEU A 229 -4.00 36.53 18.19
CA LEU A 229 -4.11 36.08 16.79
C LEU A 229 -5.12 36.92 15.98
N THR A 230 -6.15 37.47 16.61
CA THR A 230 -7.11 38.38 15.95
C THR A 230 -6.50 39.73 15.61
N GLU A 231 -5.57 40.21 16.43
CA GLU A 231 -4.85 41.47 16.20
C GLU A 231 -3.72 41.31 15.17
N GLU A 232 -3.03 40.17 15.18
CA GLU A 232 -1.86 39.88 14.34
C GLU A 232 -2.21 39.60 12.86
N ILE A 233 -3.11 38.63 12.60
CA ILE A 233 -3.45 38.20 11.22
C ILE A 233 -4.83 38.67 10.74
N GLY A 234 -5.69 39.14 11.65
CA GLY A 234 -7.01 39.67 11.31
C GLY A 234 -8.06 38.64 10.92
N LYS A 235 -9.32 39.08 10.87
CA LYS A 235 -10.51 38.22 10.72
C LYS A 235 -10.62 37.50 9.37
N ARG A 236 -10.03 38.03 8.30
CA ARG A 236 -10.07 37.35 6.99
C ARG A 236 -9.16 36.13 7.02
N GLU A 237 -7.90 36.33 7.40
CA GLU A 237 -6.92 35.25 7.51
C GLU A 237 -7.38 34.17 8.50
N ILE A 238 -7.91 34.56 9.67
CA ILE A 238 -8.48 33.59 10.63
C ILE A 238 -9.57 32.70 10.00
N LEU A 239 -10.45 33.26 9.17
CA LEU A 239 -11.51 32.48 8.53
C LEU A 239 -10.96 31.54 7.46
N GLU A 240 -9.97 31.98 6.69
CA GLU A 240 -9.24 31.18 5.70
C GLU A 240 -8.53 30.00 6.37
N GLN A 241 -7.68 30.31 7.35
CA GLN A 241 -6.94 29.34 8.15
C GLN A 241 -7.88 28.36 8.86
N TYR A 242 -9.01 28.83 9.40
CA TYR A 242 -10.02 27.96 9.99
C TYR A 242 -10.66 27.01 8.97
N LEU A 243 -11.07 27.52 7.81
CA LEU A 243 -11.71 26.74 6.76
C LEU A 243 -10.76 25.71 6.13
N ASN A 244 -9.45 25.95 6.10
CA ASN A 244 -8.43 24.97 5.72
C ASN A 244 -8.06 23.99 6.86
N THR A 245 -8.27 24.38 8.13
CA THR A 245 -7.92 23.56 9.31
C THR A 245 -9.04 22.63 9.79
N VAL A 246 -10.30 23.06 9.77
CA VAL A 246 -11.42 22.40 10.46
C VAL A 246 -11.72 21.00 9.91
N TYR A 247 -12.25 20.13 10.77
CA TYR A 247 -12.57 18.74 10.40
C TYR A 247 -14.06 18.61 10.11
N PHE A 248 -14.42 18.10 8.95
CA PHE A 248 -15.80 17.94 8.47
C PHE A 248 -16.32 16.49 8.56
N GLY A 249 -15.47 15.54 8.95
CA GLY A 249 -15.82 14.12 9.06
C GLY A 249 -15.25 13.28 7.91
N GLN A 250 -15.35 11.95 8.00
CA GLN A 250 -14.89 11.02 6.96
C GLN A 250 -13.39 11.15 6.58
N GLY A 251 -12.53 11.68 7.44
CA GLY A 251 -11.13 11.99 7.11
C GLY A 251 -10.92 13.32 6.36
N SER A 252 -11.99 14.08 6.12
CA SER A 252 -11.96 15.36 5.41
C SER A 252 -11.60 16.50 6.36
N TYR A 253 -10.39 17.04 6.21
CA TYR A 253 -9.96 18.25 6.89
C TYR A 253 -9.80 19.36 5.87
N GLY A 254 -10.29 20.56 6.17
CA GLY A 254 -10.35 21.64 5.20
C GLY A 254 -11.61 21.58 4.33
N VAL A 255 -12.04 22.74 3.83
CA VAL A 255 -13.35 22.90 3.19
C VAL A 255 -13.40 22.31 1.77
N LYS A 256 -12.36 22.52 0.95
CA LYS A 256 -12.25 21.92 -0.39
C LYS A 256 -12.31 20.40 -0.33
N ALA A 257 -11.54 19.82 0.60
CA ALA A 257 -11.52 18.40 0.88
C ALA A 257 -12.89 17.83 1.25
N ALA A 258 -13.65 18.55 2.08
CA ALA A 258 -14.99 18.13 2.48
C ALA A 258 -15.98 18.16 1.31
N VAL A 259 -15.93 19.19 0.46
CA VAL A 259 -16.78 19.27 -0.75
C VAL A 259 -16.51 18.08 -1.68
N GLU A 260 -15.25 17.89 -2.08
CA GLU A 260 -14.85 16.81 -3.02
C GLU A 260 -15.11 15.40 -2.48
N ARG A 261 -15.11 15.24 -1.15
CA ARG A 261 -15.26 13.94 -0.50
C ARG A 261 -16.70 13.61 -0.12
N PHE A 262 -17.50 14.59 0.29
CA PHE A 262 -18.91 14.35 0.62
C PHE A 262 -19.81 14.31 -0.62
N PHE A 263 -19.49 15.08 -1.67
CA PHE A 263 -20.33 15.19 -2.86
C PHE A 263 -19.66 14.49 -4.03
N GLN A 264 -20.04 13.23 -4.23
CA GLN A 264 -19.51 12.36 -5.29
C GLN A 264 -20.63 11.86 -6.22
N VAL A 265 -20.24 11.38 -7.40
CA VAL A 265 -21.07 10.56 -8.30
C VAL A 265 -20.29 9.31 -8.72
N SER A 266 -21.01 8.21 -8.92
CA SER A 266 -20.43 6.97 -9.47
C SER A 266 -20.40 7.04 -10.99
N THR A 267 -19.26 6.68 -11.57
CA THR A 267 -19.02 6.54 -13.01
C THR A 267 -18.48 5.15 -13.33
N GLU A 268 -18.37 4.79 -14.60
CA GLU A 268 -17.75 3.53 -15.04
C GLU A 268 -16.26 3.41 -14.65
N PHE A 269 -15.60 4.54 -14.33
CA PHE A 269 -14.21 4.61 -13.87
C PHE A 269 -14.06 4.74 -12.33
N GLY A 270 -15.17 4.68 -11.59
CA GLY A 270 -15.21 4.82 -10.12
C GLY A 270 -15.95 6.07 -9.64
N ASN A 271 -15.84 6.37 -8.36
CA ASN A 271 -16.47 7.54 -7.75
C ASN A 271 -15.60 8.78 -7.94
N VAL A 272 -16.19 9.88 -8.41
CA VAL A 272 -15.52 11.17 -8.62
C VAL A 272 -16.28 12.31 -7.94
N PRO A 273 -15.63 13.42 -7.56
CA PRO A 273 -16.33 14.61 -7.07
C PRO A 273 -17.40 15.10 -8.04
N SER A 274 -18.59 15.41 -7.53
CA SER A 274 -19.75 15.90 -8.31
C SER A 274 -20.05 17.38 -8.12
N THR A 275 -19.31 18.05 -7.25
CA THR A 275 -19.46 19.47 -6.93
C THR A 275 -18.06 20.07 -6.80
N ALA A 276 -17.77 21.11 -7.58
CA ALA A 276 -16.55 21.90 -7.38
C ALA A 276 -16.75 22.87 -6.21
N LEU A 277 -15.67 23.30 -5.56
CA LEU A 277 -15.76 24.22 -4.41
C LEU A 277 -16.57 25.49 -4.72
N ALA A 278 -16.48 26.03 -5.95
CA ALA A 278 -17.21 27.22 -6.38
C ALA A 278 -18.74 27.03 -6.46
N ASP A 279 -19.20 25.80 -6.69
CA ASP A 279 -20.59 25.47 -7.06
C ASP A 279 -21.45 24.96 -5.88
N VAL A 280 -20.93 25.05 -4.64
CA VAL A 280 -21.58 24.52 -3.43
C VAL A 280 -22.95 25.18 -3.19
N SER A 281 -24.01 24.37 -3.15
CA SER A 281 -25.39 24.80 -2.91
C SER A 281 -25.64 25.31 -1.49
N ILE A 282 -26.78 25.95 -1.26
CA ILE A 282 -27.21 26.37 0.09
C ILE A 282 -27.34 25.15 1.02
N ALA A 283 -27.91 24.04 0.53
CA ALA A 283 -28.09 22.83 1.33
C ALA A 283 -26.76 22.13 1.65
N GLN A 284 -25.85 22.06 0.66
CA GLN A 284 -24.51 21.51 0.84
C GLN A 284 -23.70 22.37 1.82
N ALA A 285 -23.79 23.69 1.72
CA ALA A 285 -23.14 24.62 2.64
C ALA A 285 -23.66 24.49 4.08
N ALA A 286 -24.99 24.44 4.25
CA ALA A 286 -25.63 24.25 5.54
C ALA A 286 -25.33 22.87 6.15
N LEU A 287 -25.26 21.81 5.33
CA LEU A 287 -24.81 20.48 5.77
C LEU A 287 -23.38 20.56 6.30
N LEU A 288 -22.42 21.00 5.49
CA LEU A 288 -21.00 21.07 5.88
C LEU A 288 -20.80 21.92 7.15
N ALA A 289 -21.47 23.07 7.26
CA ALA A 289 -21.43 23.88 8.47
C ALA A 289 -22.02 23.15 9.70
N GLY A 290 -23.16 22.48 9.53
CA GLY A 290 -23.83 21.72 10.58
C GLY A 290 -23.00 20.58 11.16
N LEU A 291 -22.15 19.94 10.34
CA LEU A 291 -21.28 18.82 10.72
C LEU A 291 -20.14 19.20 11.67
N ILE A 292 -19.61 20.44 11.59
CA ILE A 292 -18.36 20.85 12.28
C ILE A 292 -18.38 20.55 13.79
N ALA A 293 -19.54 20.77 14.44
CA ALA A 293 -19.71 20.55 15.87
C ALA A 293 -19.51 19.09 16.32
N ASN A 294 -19.87 18.11 15.48
CA ASN A 294 -19.78 16.68 15.80
C ASN A 294 -19.66 15.83 14.50
N PRO A 295 -18.49 15.86 13.84
CA PRO A 295 -18.39 15.41 12.44
C PRO A 295 -18.63 13.93 12.19
N GLU A 296 -18.39 13.06 13.19
CA GLU A 296 -18.65 11.62 13.07
C GLU A 296 -20.05 11.24 13.57
N GLY A 297 -20.56 11.89 14.62
CA GLY A 297 -21.90 11.58 15.14
C GLY A 297 -23.03 12.11 14.26
N ASP A 298 -22.78 13.18 13.50
CA ASP A 298 -23.76 13.77 12.59
C ASP A 298 -23.46 13.45 11.10
N ASN A 299 -22.55 12.51 10.85
CA ASN A 299 -22.08 12.03 9.55
C ASN A 299 -23.26 11.51 8.69
N PRO A 300 -23.51 12.05 7.47
CA PRO A 300 -24.70 11.72 6.66
C PRO A 300 -24.71 10.28 6.15
N PHE A 301 -23.55 9.64 6.07
CA PHE A 301 -23.40 8.27 5.56
C PHE A 301 -23.73 7.21 6.62
N THR A 302 -23.59 7.54 7.91
CA THR A 302 -23.86 6.62 9.03
C THR A 302 -25.05 7.04 9.89
N ASN A 303 -25.37 8.34 9.92
CA ASN A 303 -26.40 8.96 10.75
C ASN A 303 -27.22 10.00 9.94
N PRO A 304 -27.89 9.60 8.83
CA PRO A 304 -28.55 10.53 7.90
C PRO A 304 -29.64 11.40 8.54
N GLU A 305 -30.39 10.88 9.52
CA GLU A 305 -31.42 11.64 10.24
C GLU A 305 -30.80 12.82 11.01
N ARG A 306 -29.74 12.55 11.79
CA ARG A 306 -28.98 13.59 12.50
C ARG A 306 -28.35 14.60 11.55
N ALA A 307 -27.82 14.15 10.41
CA ALA A 307 -27.27 15.03 9.39
C ALA A 307 -28.33 15.98 8.82
N ALA A 308 -29.56 15.50 8.58
CA ALA A 308 -30.69 16.30 8.14
C ALA A 308 -31.10 17.33 9.22
N GLU A 309 -31.20 16.93 10.49
CA GLU A 309 -31.47 17.83 11.62
C GLU A 309 -30.42 18.93 11.74
N ARG A 310 -29.12 18.59 11.63
CA ARG A 310 -28.02 19.55 11.68
C ARG A 310 -28.00 20.50 10.48
N ARG A 311 -28.34 20.01 9.28
CA ARG A 311 -28.55 20.86 8.10
C ARG A 311 -29.72 21.83 8.31
N ALA A 312 -30.85 21.36 8.82
CA ALA A 312 -32.00 22.21 9.13
C ALA A 312 -31.68 23.28 10.20
N PHE A 313 -30.95 22.90 11.25
CA PHE A 313 -30.42 23.84 12.24
C PHE A 313 -29.55 24.93 11.59
N ALA A 314 -28.63 24.55 10.71
CA ALA A 314 -27.77 25.50 10.01
C ALA A 314 -28.55 26.44 9.08
N LEU A 315 -29.52 25.92 8.32
CA LEU A 315 -30.43 26.73 7.48
C LEU A 315 -31.19 27.76 8.31
N ASN A 316 -31.78 27.36 9.44
CA ASN A 316 -32.49 28.28 10.34
C ASN A 316 -31.55 29.38 10.87
N ARG A 317 -30.33 29.04 11.31
CA ARG A 317 -29.35 30.06 11.73
C ARG A 317 -28.93 31.01 10.60
N MET A 318 -28.94 30.57 9.35
CA MET A 318 -28.69 31.44 8.19
C MET A 318 -29.87 32.37 7.90
N VAL A 319 -31.11 31.94 8.14
CA VAL A 319 -32.31 32.82 8.09
C VAL A 319 -32.28 33.85 9.22
N ASP A 320 -32.00 33.42 10.46
CA ASP A 320 -31.92 34.30 11.65
C ASP A 320 -30.91 35.46 11.45
N GLN A 321 -29.83 35.21 10.70
CA GLN A 321 -28.77 36.18 10.38
C GLN A 321 -29.02 36.97 9.09
N GLY A 322 -30.16 36.78 8.42
CA GLY A 322 -30.48 37.43 7.14
C GLY A 322 -29.56 37.04 6.00
N TYR A 323 -28.94 35.86 6.06
CA TYR A 323 -27.99 35.39 5.05
C TYR A 323 -28.66 34.74 3.84
N ILE A 324 -29.86 34.16 4.05
CA ILE A 324 -30.80 33.59 3.08
C ILE A 324 -32.24 33.92 3.52
N THR A 325 -33.19 33.78 2.61
CA THR A 325 -34.64 33.87 2.88
C THR A 325 -35.23 32.56 3.40
N GLU A 326 -36.41 32.63 4.03
CA GLU A 326 -37.17 31.43 4.42
C GLU A 326 -37.49 30.52 3.20
N SER A 327 -37.79 31.11 2.04
CA SER A 327 -38.07 30.32 0.82
C SER A 327 -36.85 29.57 0.31
N GLU A 328 -35.65 30.18 0.38
CA GLU A 328 -34.39 29.52 0.02
C GLU A 328 -34.05 28.42 1.03
N ALA A 329 -34.28 28.66 2.33
CA ALA A 329 -34.09 27.65 3.37
C ALA A 329 -35.02 26.44 3.19
N LEU A 330 -36.30 26.67 2.87
CA LEU A 330 -37.26 25.61 2.59
C LEU A 330 -36.89 24.81 1.33
N ALA A 331 -36.40 25.47 0.27
CA ALA A 331 -35.92 24.78 -0.94
C ALA A 331 -34.67 23.93 -0.65
N ALA A 332 -33.67 24.51 0.03
CA ALA A 332 -32.44 23.84 0.41
C ALA A 332 -32.69 22.64 1.35
N ALA A 333 -33.70 22.72 2.22
CA ALA A 333 -34.07 21.60 3.09
C ALA A 333 -34.53 20.35 2.31
N GLN A 334 -35.02 20.50 1.07
CA GLN A 334 -35.48 19.39 0.21
C GLN A 334 -34.37 18.75 -0.65
N GLU A 335 -33.19 19.35 -0.77
CA GLU A 335 -32.08 18.72 -1.49
C GLU A 335 -31.69 17.39 -0.82
N PRO A 336 -31.39 16.31 -1.56
CA PRO A 336 -31.01 15.03 -0.95
C PRO A 336 -29.69 15.13 -0.17
N LEU A 337 -29.52 14.27 0.83
CA LEU A 337 -28.22 14.07 1.47
C LEU A 337 -27.31 13.22 0.56
N PRO A 338 -25.97 13.36 0.66
CA PRO A 338 -25.05 12.50 -0.07
C PRO A 338 -25.15 11.05 0.42
N THR A 339 -25.12 10.10 -0.52
CA THR A 339 -25.32 8.67 -0.24
C THR A 339 -24.11 7.79 -0.57
N ILE A 340 -23.17 8.27 -1.40
CA ILE A 340 -21.96 7.54 -1.76
C ILE A 340 -20.95 7.64 -0.62
N VAL A 341 -20.76 6.54 0.11
CA VAL A 341 -19.83 6.48 1.24
C VAL A 341 -18.39 6.65 0.74
N PRO A 342 -17.62 7.63 1.25
CA PRO A 342 -16.24 7.84 0.82
C PRO A 342 -15.32 6.71 1.30
N GLU A 343 -14.35 6.31 0.46
CA GLU A 343 -13.44 5.20 0.78
C GLU A 343 -12.56 5.51 2.00
N ALA A 344 -12.52 4.57 2.97
CA ALA A 344 -11.95 4.80 4.30
C ALA A 344 -10.42 5.01 4.31
N GLU A 345 -9.70 4.30 3.44
CA GLU A 345 -8.30 4.60 3.08
C GLU A 345 -8.23 4.73 1.56
N LEU A 346 -7.64 5.81 1.05
CA LEU A 346 -7.16 5.85 -0.33
C LEU A 346 -5.90 4.99 -0.43
N ARG A 347 -6.06 3.66 -0.42
CA ARG A 347 -4.99 2.75 -0.81
C ARG A 347 -4.75 2.92 -2.30
N PRO A 348 -3.50 3.00 -2.77
CA PRO A 348 -3.22 2.94 -4.19
C PRO A 348 -3.82 1.66 -4.79
N ARG A 349 -4.62 1.80 -5.85
CA ARG A 349 -5.19 0.67 -6.60
C ARG A 349 -4.28 0.18 -7.74
N ASP A 350 -3.10 0.77 -7.83
CA ASP A 350 -2.07 0.49 -8.80
C ASP A 350 -0.84 -0.08 -8.08
N ALA A 351 -0.27 -1.15 -8.63
CA ALA A 351 0.81 -1.89 -8.01
C ALA A 351 2.12 -1.08 -7.88
N TRP A 352 2.37 -0.14 -8.80
CA TRP A 352 3.54 0.74 -8.70
C TRP A 352 3.40 1.70 -7.53
N ALA A 353 2.23 2.31 -7.40
CA ALA A 353 1.95 3.26 -6.33
C ALA A 353 1.87 2.58 -4.95
N GLU A 354 1.43 1.32 -4.87
CA GLU A 354 1.51 0.52 -3.64
C GLU A 354 2.98 0.21 -3.28
N GLU A 355 3.79 -0.29 -4.22
CA GLU A 355 5.22 -0.57 -4.01
C GLU A 355 5.99 0.69 -3.59
N VAL A 356 5.78 1.83 -4.25
CA VAL A 356 6.39 3.12 -3.86
C VAL A 356 6.00 3.50 -2.43
N GLN A 357 4.73 3.36 -2.06
CA GLN A 357 4.29 3.68 -0.70
C GLN A 357 4.90 2.73 0.33
N ASP A 358 4.95 1.43 0.05
CA ASP A 358 5.53 0.44 0.96
C ASP A 358 7.02 0.67 1.17
N ARG A 359 7.77 0.87 0.07
CA ARG A 359 9.20 1.20 0.07
C ARG A 359 9.49 2.43 0.92
N LEU A 360 8.79 3.54 0.68
CA LEU A 360 9.00 4.78 1.45
C LEU A 360 8.70 4.64 2.96
N ILE A 361 7.95 3.61 3.37
CA ILE A 361 7.56 3.35 4.76
C ILE A 361 8.48 2.31 5.42
N HIS A 362 8.89 1.26 4.72
CA HIS A 362 9.58 0.10 5.27
C HIS A 362 11.06 -0.01 4.88
N ASP A 363 11.45 0.45 3.68
CA ASP A 363 12.80 0.30 3.16
C ASP A 363 13.81 1.24 3.88
N PRO A 364 14.90 0.72 4.46
CA PRO A 364 15.96 1.51 5.09
C PRO A 364 16.54 2.63 4.20
N MET A 365 16.51 2.46 2.87
CA MET A 365 16.92 3.50 1.90
C MET A 365 16.28 4.87 2.16
N TYR A 366 15.06 4.92 2.72
CA TYR A 366 14.34 6.17 3.00
C TYR A 366 14.32 6.56 4.48
N GLU A 367 15.30 6.12 5.29
CA GLU A 367 15.46 6.55 6.70
C GLU A 367 15.54 8.07 6.90
N VAL A 368 15.93 8.84 5.87
CA VAL A 368 15.87 10.31 5.88
C VAL A 368 14.45 10.87 6.04
N LEU A 369 13.40 10.07 5.76
CA LEU A 369 12.02 10.41 6.05
C LEU A 369 11.63 10.21 7.52
N GLY A 370 12.46 9.49 8.29
CA GLY A 370 12.31 9.23 9.72
C GLY A 370 12.94 7.89 10.11
N THR A 371 13.57 7.84 11.29
CA THR A 371 14.26 6.64 11.81
C THR A 371 13.35 5.50 12.29
N THR A 372 12.02 5.64 12.12
CA THR A 372 11.05 4.59 12.45
C THR A 372 9.97 4.52 11.36
N THR A 373 9.45 3.31 11.11
CA THR A 373 8.33 3.06 10.20
C THR A 373 7.12 3.96 10.48
N ALA A 374 6.83 4.25 11.75
CA ALA A 374 5.74 5.15 12.13
C ALA A 374 6.01 6.61 11.73
N ALA A 375 7.25 7.10 11.91
CA ALA A 375 7.66 8.43 11.47
C ALA A 375 7.64 8.55 9.93
N ARG A 376 8.20 7.56 9.21
CA ARG A 376 8.15 7.51 7.74
C ARG A 376 6.71 7.50 7.23
N ARG A 377 5.84 6.62 7.75
CA ARG A 377 4.40 6.59 7.42
C ARG A 377 3.72 7.94 7.66
N ALA A 378 4.01 8.61 8.77
CA ALA A 378 3.46 9.93 9.03
C ALA A 378 3.91 10.98 8.01
N ARG A 379 5.20 10.98 7.63
CA ARG A 379 5.76 11.92 6.65
C ARG A 379 5.28 11.63 5.22
N VAL A 380 5.24 10.36 4.83
CA VAL A 380 4.75 9.91 3.50
C VAL A 380 3.27 10.22 3.30
N LEU A 381 2.41 9.96 4.30
CA LEU A 381 0.96 10.13 4.14
C LEU A 381 0.46 11.55 4.47
N THR A 382 1.24 12.36 5.19
CA THR A 382 0.77 13.65 5.73
C THR A 382 1.76 14.82 5.67
N GLY A 383 2.93 14.64 5.03
CA GLY A 383 4.01 15.63 4.96
C GLY A 383 4.13 16.42 3.65
N GLY A 384 3.13 16.37 2.76
CA GLY A 384 3.10 17.17 1.52
C GLY A 384 4.24 16.90 0.54
N LEU A 385 4.77 15.66 0.50
CA LEU A 385 5.97 15.36 -0.27
C LEU A 385 5.67 15.33 -1.78
N LYS A 386 6.57 15.88 -2.59
CA LYS A 386 6.65 15.66 -4.03
C LYS A 386 7.65 14.52 -4.27
N ILE A 387 7.13 13.36 -4.64
CA ILE A 387 7.88 12.10 -4.78
C ILE A 387 8.07 11.85 -6.28
N HIS A 388 9.30 11.89 -6.76
CA HIS A 388 9.63 11.60 -8.16
C HIS A 388 9.97 10.12 -8.29
N ALA A 389 9.03 9.33 -8.81
CA ALA A 389 9.21 7.92 -9.07
C ALA A 389 9.99 7.69 -10.37
N THR A 390 10.73 6.58 -10.42
CA THR A 390 11.58 6.20 -11.56
C THR A 390 10.80 5.64 -12.76
N ILE A 391 9.51 5.32 -12.59
CA ILE A 391 8.64 4.79 -13.64
C ILE A 391 8.66 5.65 -14.90
N ASP A 392 8.85 4.99 -16.03
CA ASP A 392 8.62 5.56 -17.34
C ASP A 392 7.26 5.05 -17.86
N LEU A 393 6.32 5.97 -18.05
CA LEU A 393 4.96 5.63 -18.47
C LEU A 393 4.87 5.10 -19.91
N SER A 394 5.89 5.35 -20.75
CA SER A 394 5.97 4.75 -22.08
C SER A 394 6.46 3.29 -21.99
N LEU A 395 7.47 3.03 -21.15
CA LEU A 395 7.98 1.68 -20.90
C LEU A 395 6.96 0.82 -20.15
N GLN A 396 6.22 1.39 -19.19
CA GLN A 396 5.13 0.69 -18.51
C GLN A 396 4.01 0.26 -19.49
N ARG A 397 3.63 1.12 -20.45
CA ARG A 397 2.66 0.75 -21.49
C ARG A 397 3.22 -0.29 -22.47
N ALA A 398 4.50 -0.20 -22.83
CA ALA A 398 5.17 -1.21 -23.65
C ALA A 398 5.19 -2.58 -22.96
N ALA A 399 5.43 -2.59 -21.65
CA ALA A 399 5.41 -3.78 -20.80
C ALA A 399 4.01 -4.41 -20.74
N GLN A 400 2.98 -3.60 -20.52
CA GLN A 400 1.58 -4.04 -20.54
C GLN A 400 1.19 -4.61 -21.92
N ALA A 401 1.51 -3.90 -23.00
CA ALA A 401 1.20 -4.33 -24.37
C ALA A 401 1.86 -5.67 -24.73
N ALA A 402 3.12 -5.89 -24.33
CA ALA A 402 3.82 -7.15 -24.57
C ALA A 402 3.21 -8.34 -23.81
N MET A 403 2.72 -8.11 -22.59
CA MET A 403 1.98 -9.11 -21.81
C MET A 403 0.61 -9.42 -22.43
N GLU A 404 -0.14 -8.39 -22.81
CA GLU A 404 -1.48 -8.54 -23.42
C GLU A 404 -1.44 -9.20 -24.81
N GLU A 405 -0.38 -8.98 -25.58
CA GLU A 405 -0.15 -9.62 -26.88
C GLU A 405 0.04 -11.14 -26.76
N ILE A 406 0.79 -11.61 -25.74
CA ILE A 406 1.38 -12.95 -25.74
C ILE A 406 0.81 -13.88 -24.66
N LEU A 407 0.42 -13.38 -23.48
CA LEU A 407 -0.17 -14.22 -22.43
C LEU A 407 -1.46 -14.97 -22.84
N PRO A 408 -2.34 -14.45 -23.73
CA PRO A 408 -3.52 -15.18 -24.18
C PRO A 408 -3.25 -16.54 -24.85
N GLU A 409 -2.03 -16.80 -25.32
CA GLU A 409 -1.61 -18.12 -25.83
C GLU A 409 -1.56 -19.21 -24.74
N LYS A 410 -1.56 -18.82 -23.46
CA LYS A 410 -1.56 -19.72 -22.30
C LYS A 410 -2.65 -19.36 -21.28
N PRO A 411 -3.94 -19.64 -21.59
CA PRO A 411 -5.04 -19.41 -20.66
C PRO A 411 -4.83 -20.11 -19.31
N GLY A 412 -5.17 -19.44 -18.22
CA GLY A 412 -4.99 -19.94 -16.85
C GLY A 412 -3.61 -19.67 -16.22
N PHE A 413 -2.67 -19.13 -16.99
CA PHE A 413 -1.38 -18.63 -16.50
C PHE A 413 -1.32 -17.10 -16.59
N THR A 414 -0.39 -16.51 -15.85
CA THR A 414 -0.14 -15.06 -15.80
C THR A 414 1.35 -14.79 -15.99
N GLY A 415 1.78 -13.52 -15.96
CA GLY A 415 3.18 -13.14 -16.13
C GLY A 415 3.51 -11.88 -15.34
N ALA A 416 4.76 -11.79 -14.92
CA ALA A 416 5.31 -10.66 -14.18
C ALA A 416 6.63 -10.23 -14.81
N MET A 417 6.95 -8.95 -14.71
CA MET A 417 8.17 -8.40 -15.29
C MET A 417 8.67 -7.22 -14.47
N ILE A 418 9.99 -7.12 -14.36
CA ILE A 418 10.70 -5.92 -13.93
C ILE A 418 11.63 -5.51 -15.07
N ALA A 419 11.69 -4.22 -15.36
CA ALA A 419 12.68 -3.62 -16.24
C ALA A 419 13.45 -2.53 -15.50
N MET A 420 14.78 -2.54 -15.61
CA MET A 420 15.72 -1.68 -14.88
C MET A 420 16.73 -1.06 -15.83
N ASP A 421 17.11 0.19 -15.58
CA ASP A 421 18.25 0.85 -16.22
C ASP A 421 19.54 0.38 -15.52
N PRO A 422 20.46 -0.30 -16.24
CA PRO A 422 21.68 -0.86 -15.65
C PRO A 422 22.56 0.16 -14.94
N ARG A 423 22.53 1.42 -15.39
CA ARG A 423 23.53 2.46 -15.06
C ARG A 423 23.28 3.16 -13.72
N ASN A 424 22.10 2.97 -13.13
CA ASN A 424 21.65 3.66 -11.91
C ASN A 424 20.68 2.82 -11.04
N GLY A 425 20.31 1.60 -11.45
CA GLY A 425 19.38 0.76 -10.70
C GLY A 425 17.92 1.22 -10.76
N PHE A 426 17.60 2.25 -11.55
CA PHE A 426 16.24 2.79 -11.62
C PHE A 426 15.31 1.78 -12.26
N VAL A 427 14.30 1.32 -11.50
CA VAL A 427 13.22 0.49 -12.02
C VAL A 427 12.36 1.37 -12.94
N LYS A 428 12.19 0.96 -14.20
CA LYS A 428 11.49 1.75 -15.24
C LYS A 428 10.07 1.27 -15.52
N ALA A 429 9.82 -0.03 -15.36
CA ALA A 429 8.51 -0.65 -15.54
C ALA A 429 8.36 -1.89 -14.64
N MET A 430 7.14 -2.15 -14.19
CA MET A 430 6.78 -3.29 -13.35
C MET A 430 5.41 -3.86 -13.74
N ILE A 431 5.35 -5.17 -14.01
CA ILE A 431 4.11 -5.94 -14.14
C ILE A 431 4.02 -6.87 -12.94
N ALA A 432 3.01 -6.66 -12.09
CA ALA A 432 2.86 -7.28 -10.79
C ALA A 432 2.30 -8.72 -10.80
N GLY A 433 1.91 -9.24 -11.97
CA GLY A 433 1.27 -10.56 -12.12
C GLY A 433 -0.15 -10.45 -12.72
N PRO A 434 -1.22 -10.81 -11.99
CA PRO A 434 -2.59 -10.77 -12.50
C PRO A 434 -3.00 -9.41 -13.09
N ARG A 435 -3.84 -9.44 -14.14
CA ARG A 435 -4.28 -8.24 -14.89
C ARG A 435 -5.13 -7.26 -14.06
N ASP A 436 -5.74 -7.74 -12.98
CA ASP A 436 -6.54 -6.94 -12.05
C ASP A 436 -5.89 -6.96 -10.66
N PHE A 437 -5.02 -5.97 -10.41
CA PHE A 437 -4.41 -5.76 -9.10
C PHE A 437 -5.42 -5.26 -8.05
N ALA A 438 -6.48 -4.56 -8.46
CA ALA A 438 -7.52 -4.07 -7.55
C ALA A 438 -8.39 -5.22 -7.02
N GLY A 439 -8.61 -6.27 -7.82
CA GLY A 439 -9.25 -7.53 -7.40
C GLY A 439 -8.32 -8.50 -6.66
N SER A 440 -6.99 -8.36 -6.82
CA SER A 440 -5.98 -9.23 -6.19
C SER A 440 -4.65 -8.50 -6.01
N GLN A 441 -4.47 -7.83 -4.85
CA GLN A 441 -3.27 -7.04 -4.48
C GLN A 441 -1.98 -7.86 -4.25
N TYR A 442 -1.77 -8.98 -4.92
CA TYR A 442 -0.55 -9.78 -4.79
C TYR A 442 0.48 -9.39 -5.87
N ASN A 443 1.51 -8.64 -5.48
CA ASN A 443 2.59 -8.24 -6.37
C ASN A 443 3.71 -9.29 -6.42
N ILE A 444 3.60 -10.27 -7.32
CA ILE A 444 4.60 -11.33 -7.47
C ILE A 444 5.95 -10.82 -8.00
N ALA A 445 6.02 -9.58 -8.51
CA ALA A 445 7.27 -8.99 -9.01
C ALA A 445 8.26 -8.64 -7.89
N THR A 446 7.76 -8.36 -6.68
CA THR A 446 8.54 -7.86 -5.54
C THR A 446 8.28 -8.61 -4.23
N THR A 447 7.16 -9.36 -4.11
CA THR A 447 6.77 -10.04 -2.87
C THR A 447 7.51 -11.36 -2.67
N TYR A 448 8.14 -11.53 -1.50
CA TYR A 448 8.76 -12.78 -1.08
C TYR A 448 7.74 -13.89 -0.75
N PRO A 449 8.08 -15.18 -1.00
CA PRO A 449 9.37 -15.69 -1.47
C PRO A 449 9.61 -15.56 -2.99
N GLY A 450 8.65 -15.05 -3.75
CA GLY A 450 8.73 -15.02 -5.21
C GLY A 450 8.45 -16.40 -5.82
N ARG A 451 9.18 -16.77 -6.89
CA ARG A 451 9.00 -18.02 -7.64
C ARG A 451 10.34 -18.61 -8.06
N GLN A 452 10.37 -19.90 -8.39
CA GLN A 452 11.57 -20.57 -8.85
C GLN A 452 12.07 -19.97 -10.18
N SER A 453 13.31 -19.48 -10.17
CA SER A 453 14.00 -18.88 -11.32
C SER A 453 14.43 -19.92 -12.37
N GLY A 454 14.54 -21.20 -11.97
CA GLY A 454 14.96 -22.29 -12.84
C GLY A 454 16.36 -22.04 -13.43
N SER A 455 16.60 -22.53 -14.65
CA SER A 455 17.88 -22.37 -15.36
C SER A 455 18.34 -20.93 -15.67
N THR A 456 17.61 -19.87 -15.25
CA THR A 456 18.18 -18.50 -15.25
C THR A 456 19.22 -18.31 -14.13
N TRP A 457 19.10 -19.05 -13.01
CA TRP A 457 20.06 -19.02 -11.91
C TRP A 457 21.50 -19.41 -12.31
N LYS A 458 21.65 -20.16 -13.41
CA LYS A 458 22.95 -20.52 -14.01
C LYS A 458 23.82 -19.31 -14.35
N VAL A 459 23.22 -18.13 -14.53
CA VAL A 459 23.93 -16.84 -14.66
C VAL A 459 24.79 -16.60 -13.41
N ILE A 460 24.22 -16.69 -12.21
CA ILE A 460 24.96 -16.49 -10.95
C ILE A 460 26.10 -17.51 -10.78
N THR A 461 25.86 -18.78 -11.10
CA THR A 461 26.91 -19.81 -11.09
C THR A 461 28.02 -19.54 -12.11
N LEU A 462 27.68 -18.97 -13.27
CA LEU A 462 28.63 -18.61 -14.32
C LEU A 462 29.46 -17.39 -13.93
N ALA A 463 28.84 -16.33 -13.42
CA ALA A 463 29.51 -15.18 -12.81
C ALA A 463 30.54 -15.62 -11.76
N ALA A 464 30.13 -16.49 -10.84
CA ALA A 464 31.00 -17.02 -9.79
C ALA A 464 32.18 -17.85 -10.34
N ALA A 465 31.96 -18.61 -11.42
CA ALA A 465 33.02 -19.35 -12.10
C ALA A 465 34.02 -18.42 -12.79
N LEU A 466 33.54 -17.44 -13.56
CA LEU A 466 34.40 -16.51 -14.32
C LEU A 466 35.24 -15.61 -13.41
N GLU A 467 34.64 -15.11 -12.32
CA GLU A 467 35.34 -14.38 -11.25
C GLU A 467 36.43 -15.24 -10.58
N ASN A 468 36.21 -16.56 -10.48
CA ASN A 468 37.19 -17.53 -9.98
C ASN A 468 38.12 -18.10 -11.07
N GLY A 469 38.25 -17.42 -12.21
CA GLY A 469 39.26 -17.73 -13.22
C GLY A 469 38.97 -18.97 -14.07
N PHE A 470 37.72 -19.40 -14.17
CA PHE A 470 37.27 -20.35 -15.20
C PHE A 470 37.27 -19.66 -16.57
N SER A 471 37.21 -20.46 -17.64
CA SER A 471 37.22 -20.01 -19.03
C SER A 471 36.00 -20.52 -19.80
N PRO A 472 35.43 -19.76 -20.75
CA PRO A 472 34.42 -20.27 -21.69
C PRO A 472 34.90 -21.50 -22.48
N ARG A 473 36.22 -21.66 -22.65
CA ARG A 473 36.89 -22.76 -23.35
C ARG A 473 37.09 -23.99 -22.47
N ASP A 474 36.84 -23.92 -21.15
CA ASP A 474 36.94 -25.07 -20.24
C ASP A 474 36.02 -26.21 -20.68
N THR A 475 36.51 -27.45 -20.61
CA THR A 475 35.75 -28.63 -21.03
C THR A 475 35.12 -29.32 -19.82
N ILE A 476 33.82 -29.58 -19.89
CA ILE A 476 33.02 -30.12 -18.79
C ILE A 476 32.07 -31.22 -19.28
N SER A 477 31.79 -32.21 -18.42
CA SER A 477 30.89 -33.31 -18.76
C SER A 477 29.43 -32.93 -18.58
N GLY A 478 28.71 -32.81 -19.69
CA GLY A 478 27.25 -32.71 -19.73
C GLY A 478 26.54 -34.06 -19.75
N SER A 479 27.24 -35.19 -19.60
CA SER A 479 26.63 -36.54 -19.62
C SER A 479 25.48 -36.65 -18.62
N SER A 480 24.35 -37.17 -19.11
CA SER A 480 23.05 -37.20 -18.44
C SER A 480 22.39 -38.58 -18.62
N PRO A 481 21.69 -39.13 -17.61
CA PRO A 481 21.52 -38.58 -16.26
C PRO A 481 22.84 -38.54 -15.49
N CYS A 482 22.95 -37.66 -14.50
CA CYS A 482 24.13 -37.49 -13.66
C CYS A 482 23.77 -37.65 -12.17
N SER A 483 24.70 -38.24 -11.42
CA SER A 483 24.56 -38.55 -9.99
C SER A 483 25.80 -38.03 -9.26
N PHE A 484 25.58 -37.47 -8.07
CA PHE A 484 26.59 -36.79 -7.25
C PHE A 484 26.63 -37.40 -5.84
N GLY A 485 26.44 -38.73 -5.76
CA GLY A 485 26.35 -39.46 -4.51
C GLY A 485 25.18 -38.97 -3.64
N LEU A 486 25.47 -38.64 -2.39
CA LEU A 486 24.46 -38.16 -1.42
C LEU A 486 23.93 -36.76 -1.74
N LEU A 487 24.59 -35.98 -2.61
CA LEU A 487 24.14 -34.64 -3.01
C LEU A 487 22.95 -34.68 -3.97
N GLY A 488 22.66 -35.84 -4.57
CA GLY A 488 21.48 -36.06 -5.40
C GLY A 488 21.78 -36.44 -6.85
N ARG A 489 20.78 -36.29 -7.70
CA ARG A 489 20.82 -36.62 -9.13
C ARG A 489 20.07 -35.57 -9.95
N THR A 490 20.47 -35.36 -11.20
CA THR A 490 19.72 -34.54 -12.15
C THR A 490 19.88 -35.07 -13.58
N GLN A 491 19.11 -34.49 -14.50
CA GLN A 491 19.14 -34.82 -15.93
C GLN A 491 18.98 -33.55 -16.76
N ASN A 492 19.46 -33.55 -18.00
CA ASN A 492 19.32 -32.40 -18.88
C ASN A 492 17.87 -32.27 -19.37
N ALA A 493 17.29 -31.07 -19.24
CA ALA A 493 15.97 -30.75 -19.79
C ALA A 493 16.01 -30.43 -21.30
N GLU A 494 17.18 -30.03 -21.80
CA GLU A 494 17.45 -29.61 -23.17
C GLU A 494 18.49 -30.52 -23.84
N ARG A 495 18.77 -30.29 -25.12
CA ARG A 495 19.83 -31.00 -25.87
C ARG A 495 21.22 -30.65 -25.32
N GLY A 496 22.18 -31.55 -25.55
CA GLY A 496 23.57 -31.40 -25.12
C GLY A 496 23.93 -32.42 -24.04
N ALA A 497 24.86 -33.31 -24.36
CA ALA A 497 25.39 -34.34 -23.46
C ALA A 497 26.85 -34.64 -23.83
N GLY A 498 27.56 -35.41 -22.99
CA GLY A 498 28.98 -35.68 -23.20
C GLY A 498 29.88 -34.47 -22.91
N GLN A 499 31.15 -34.58 -23.29
CA GLN A 499 32.13 -33.51 -23.14
C GLN A 499 31.84 -32.33 -24.07
N GLN A 500 31.81 -31.12 -23.51
CA GLN A 500 31.61 -29.88 -24.26
C GLN A 500 32.31 -28.71 -23.58
N SER A 501 32.44 -27.57 -24.26
CA SER A 501 32.94 -26.34 -23.64
C SER A 501 31.91 -25.71 -22.70
N LEU A 502 32.36 -24.96 -21.70
CA LEU A 502 31.50 -24.20 -20.79
C LEU A 502 30.61 -23.20 -21.56
N ARG A 503 31.12 -22.61 -22.65
CA ARG A 503 30.34 -21.80 -23.60
C ARG A 503 29.18 -22.59 -24.22
N SER A 504 29.43 -23.82 -24.69
CA SER A 504 28.40 -24.70 -25.25
C SER A 504 27.37 -25.13 -24.19
N ALA A 505 27.83 -25.48 -22.99
CA ALA A 505 26.97 -25.84 -21.86
C ALA A 505 26.04 -24.69 -21.44
N THR A 506 26.53 -23.45 -21.53
CA THR A 506 25.75 -22.22 -21.24
C THR A 506 24.69 -21.98 -22.31
N ALA A 507 25.07 -21.98 -23.60
CA ALA A 507 24.16 -21.77 -24.73
C ALA A 507 23.03 -22.82 -24.77
N ASN A 508 23.34 -24.08 -24.46
CA ASN A 508 22.39 -25.20 -24.42
C ASN A 508 21.76 -25.44 -23.04
N SER A 509 22.08 -24.62 -22.03
CA SER A 509 21.48 -24.70 -20.68
C SER A 509 21.65 -26.07 -19.97
N VAL A 510 22.79 -26.73 -20.13
CA VAL A 510 23.01 -28.15 -19.74
C VAL A 510 23.08 -28.34 -18.20
N ASN A 511 22.08 -29.01 -17.63
CA ASN A 511 21.96 -29.22 -16.16
C ASN A 511 23.17 -29.94 -15.56
N CYS A 512 23.56 -31.08 -16.14
CA CYS A 512 24.65 -31.91 -15.61
C CYS A 512 26.04 -31.25 -15.69
N ALA A 513 26.23 -30.28 -16.61
CA ALA A 513 27.44 -29.47 -16.65
C ALA A 513 27.43 -28.41 -15.53
N PHE A 514 26.32 -27.70 -15.34
CA PHE A 514 26.22 -26.67 -14.30
C PHE A 514 26.26 -27.23 -12.87
N ALA A 515 25.67 -28.39 -12.61
CA ALA A 515 25.82 -29.08 -11.32
C ALA A 515 27.29 -29.45 -11.02
N ARG A 516 28.08 -29.81 -12.05
CA ARG A 516 29.53 -30.01 -11.92
C ARG A 516 30.29 -28.70 -11.70
N LEU A 517 29.89 -27.64 -12.38
CA LEU A 517 30.49 -26.31 -12.26
C LEU A 517 30.29 -25.74 -10.85
N GLU A 518 29.09 -25.84 -10.30
CA GLU A 518 28.77 -25.40 -8.93
C GLU A 518 29.65 -26.10 -7.89
N LEU A 519 29.82 -27.42 -8.00
CA LEU A 519 30.74 -28.17 -7.14
C LEU A 519 32.22 -27.79 -7.36
N ALA A 520 32.62 -27.53 -8.61
CA ALA A 520 33.98 -27.12 -8.95
C ALA A 520 34.35 -25.72 -8.44
N VAL A 521 33.36 -24.81 -8.33
CA VAL A 521 33.50 -23.45 -7.81
C VAL A 521 33.38 -23.44 -6.28
N GLY A 522 32.45 -24.23 -5.73
CA GLY A 522 32.07 -24.31 -4.32
C GLY A 522 30.84 -23.46 -4.01
N PHE A 523 29.89 -24.03 -3.27
CA PHE A 523 28.60 -23.39 -2.95
C PHE A 523 28.76 -22.02 -2.29
N ASP A 524 29.69 -21.87 -1.34
CA ASP A 524 29.89 -20.63 -0.59
C ASP A 524 30.21 -19.44 -1.51
N LYS A 525 30.98 -19.69 -2.58
CA LYS A 525 31.31 -18.66 -3.58
C LYS A 525 30.15 -18.34 -4.50
N VAL A 526 29.32 -19.34 -4.83
CA VAL A 526 28.09 -19.12 -5.62
C VAL A 526 27.09 -18.29 -4.80
N ILE A 527 26.99 -18.51 -3.49
CA ILE A 527 26.12 -17.76 -2.58
C ILE A 527 26.63 -16.33 -2.35
N ASP A 528 27.94 -16.15 -2.10
CA ASP A 528 28.58 -14.83 -1.98
C ASP A 528 28.38 -13.97 -3.24
N ILE A 529 28.54 -14.57 -4.42
CA ILE A 529 28.29 -13.89 -5.69
C ILE A 529 26.79 -13.65 -5.93
N ALA A 530 25.90 -14.55 -5.53
CA ALA A 530 24.45 -14.31 -5.57
C ALA A 530 24.07 -13.05 -4.78
N GLN A 531 24.59 -12.92 -3.56
CA GLN A 531 24.34 -11.76 -2.69
C GLN A 531 24.88 -10.48 -3.31
N LYS A 532 26.13 -10.49 -3.81
CA LYS A 532 26.75 -9.34 -4.48
C LYS A 532 26.03 -8.90 -5.76
N LEU A 533 25.38 -9.83 -6.48
CA LEU A 533 24.59 -9.52 -7.67
C LEU A 533 23.16 -9.02 -7.36
N GLY A 534 22.78 -8.93 -6.08
CA GLY A 534 21.50 -8.38 -5.64
C GLY A 534 20.44 -9.40 -5.18
N ILE A 535 20.82 -10.66 -4.90
CA ILE A 535 19.90 -11.59 -4.23
C ILE A 535 19.91 -11.32 -2.72
N THR A 536 18.78 -10.86 -2.18
CA THR A 536 18.64 -10.52 -0.75
C THR A 536 17.84 -11.53 0.06
N GLN A 537 17.25 -12.54 -0.58
CA GLN A 537 16.42 -13.54 0.09
C GLN A 537 17.22 -14.42 1.10
N PRO A 538 16.78 -14.57 2.36
CA PRO A 538 17.60 -15.12 3.45
C PRO A 538 17.68 -16.66 3.48
N THR A 539 17.04 -17.37 2.55
CA THR A 539 16.92 -18.84 2.55
C THR A 539 17.87 -19.56 1.60
N LEU A 540 18.85 -18.85 1.04
CA LEU A 540 19.92 -19.46 0.23
C LEU A 540 20.63 -20.57 1.02
N LYS A 541 20.79 -21.74 0.38
CA LYS A 541 21.35 -22.95 0.99
C LYS A 541 22.36 -23.61 0.04
N PRO A 542 23.44 -24.21 0.56
CA PRO A 542 24.42 -24.94 -0.25
C PRO A 542 23.86 -26.32 -0.67
N ILE A 543 23.01 -26.32 -1.70
CA ILE A 543 22.36 -27.52 -2.25
C ILE A 543 22.67 -27.65 -3.74
N LEU A 544 22.84 -28.87 -4.24
CA LEU A 544 23.17 -29.17 -5.65
C LEU A 544 22.15 -28.62 -6.67
N SER A 545 20.93 -28.35 -6.23
CA SER A 545 19.87 -27.80 -7.08
C SER A 545 19.83 -26.27 -7.08
N LEU A 546 20.70 -25.59 -6.31
CA LEU A 546 20.84 -24.14 -6.29
C LEU A 546 21.15 -23.63 -7.71
N THR A 547 22.18 -24.15 -8.38
CA THR A 547 22.49 -23.81 -9.78
C THR A 547 21.37 -24.10 -10.79
N LEU A 548 20.34 -24.86 -10.39
CA LEU A 548 19.18 -25.18 -11.23
C LEU A 548 17.98 -24.26 -10.94
N GLY A 549 18.09 -23.34 -9.98
CA GLY A 549 17.09 -22.33 -9.63
C GLY A 549 15.86 -22.91 -8.92
N THR A 550 16.06 -23.94 -8.08
CA THR A 550 14.98 -24.52 -7.26
C THR A 550 14.65 -23.71 -6.01
N ILE A 551 15.44 -22.68 -5.69
CA ILE A 551 15.13 -21.74 -4.62
C ILE A 551 14.38 -20.56 -5.24
N GLU A 552 13.32 -20.13 -4.58
CA GLU A 552 12.47 -19.03 -5.03
C GLU A 552 13.16 -17.67 -4.94
N THR A 553 12.85 -16.81 -5.90
CA THR A 553 13.37 -15.44 -6.06
C THR A 553 12.29 -14.55 -6.64
N THR A 554 12.36 -13.25 -6.37
CA THR A 554 11.50 -12.26 -7.01
C THR A 554 12.00 -11.90 -8.42
N PRO A 555 11.10 -11.52 -9.35
CA PRO A 555 11.46 -10.86 -10.59
C PRO A 555 12.35 -9.62 -10.42
N LEU A 556 12.20 -8.87 -9.32
CA LEU A 556 13.07 -7.74 -8.97
C LEU A 556 14.51 -8.19 -8.73
N GLU A 557 14.75 -9.19 -7.89
CA GLU A 557 16.09 -9.75 -7.65
C GLU A 557 16.74 -10.24 -8.96
N MET A 558 16.01 -11.01 -9.77
CA MET A 558 16.58 -11.55 -11.02
C MET A 558 16.80 -10.47 -12.09
N ALA A 559 15.99 -9.40 -12.12
CA ALA A 559 16.27 -8.22 -12.93
C ALA A 559 17.48 -7.43 -12.41
N THR A 560 17.71 -7.42 -11.10
CA THR A 560 18.87 -6.77 -10.46
C THR A 560 20.17 -7.50 -10.79
N VAL A 561 20.15 -8.84 -10.82
CA VAL A 561 21.27 -9.66 -11.33
C VAL A 561 21.57 -9.32 -12.80
N ALA A 562 20.52 -9.24 -13.65
CA ALA A 562 20.66 -8.87 -15.06
C ALA A 562 21.24 -7.46 -15.24
N SER A 563 20.74 -6.50 -14.44
CA SER A 563 21.17 -5.10 -14.37
C SER A 563 22.66 -5.01 -14.02
N THR A 564 23.08 -5.71 -12.95
CA THR A 564 24.47 -5.72 -12.46
C THR A 564 25.45 -6.26 -13.50
N ILE A 565 25.08 -7.33 -14.22
CA ILE A 565 25.92 -7.91 -15.27
C ILE A 565 25.96 -6.98 -16.50
N ALA A 566 24.81 -6.44 -16.92
CA ALA A 566 24.72 -5.48 -18.01
C ALA A 566 25.57 -4.22 -17.76
N ASN A 567 25.68 -3.79 -16.50
CA ASN A 567 26.50 -2.67 -16.05
C ASN A 567 27.96 -3.09 -15.71
N ASN A 568 28.51 -4.08 -16.41
CA ASN A 568 29.92 -4.47 -16.32
C ASN A 568 30.38 -4.84 -14.89
N GLY A 569 29.50 -5.55 -14.16
CA GLY A 569 29.74 -6.05 -12.81
C GLY A 569 29.53 -5.02 -11.70
N VAL A 570 28.95 -3.86 -12.00
CA VAL A 570 28.62 -2.81 -11.03
C VAL A 570 27.16 -2.90 -10.63
N HIS A 571 26.92 -3.19 -9.36
CA HIS A 571 25.61 -3.32 -8.74
C HIS A 571 25.07 -1.96 -8.29
N HIS A 572 23.79 -1.75 -8.54
CA HIS A 572 22.98 -0.67 -7.97
C HIS A 572 21.76 -1.31 -7.31
N ASP A 573 21.42 -0.85 -6.11
CA ASP A 573 20.16 -1.22 -5.46
C ASP A 573 18.94 -0.81 -6.32
N PRO A 574 17.81 -1.54 -6.27
CA PRO A 574 16.65 -1.19 -7.08
C PRO A 574 15.93 0.08 -6.59
N VAL A 575 16.04 1.16 -7.37
CA VAL A 575 15.44 2.46 -7.04
C VAL A 575 14.06 2.60 -7.69
N PHE A 576 13.03 2.81 -6.87
CA PHE A 576 11.66 3.15 -7.30
C PHE A 576 11.35 4.65 -7.24
N VAL A 577 12.11 5.42 -6.45
CA VAL A 577 11.97 6.86 -6.24
C VAL A 577 13.34 7.51 -6.41
N SER A 578 13.53 8.34 -7.42
CA SER A 578 14.81 9.01 -7.66
C SER A 578 15.01 10.26 -6.83
N LYS A 579 13.92 10.94 -6.43
CA LYS A 579 14.01 12.21 -5.69
C LYS A 579 12.78 12.43 -4.83
N ILE A 580 12.96 13.02 -3.65
CA ILE A 580 11.87 13.46 -2.78
C ILE A 580 12.11 14.92 -2.39
N VAL A 581 11.08 15.75 -2.58
CA VAL A 581 11.07 17.16 -2.18
C VAL A 581 9.99 17.34 -1.11
N ALA A 582 10.31 18.00 -0.02
CA ALA A 582 9.35 18.35 1.03
C ALA A 582 8.46 19.55 0.62
N ALA A 583 7.41 19.82 1.40
CA ALA A 583 6.44 20.87 1.12
C ALA A 583 7.07 22.28 1.04
N ASP A 584 8.14 22.53 1.79
CA ASP A 584 8.97 23.74 1.80
C ASP A 584 9.87 23.90 0.56
N GLY A 585 9.94 22.89 -0.30
CA GLY A 585 10.85 22.85 -1.45
C GLY A 585 12.22 22.22 -1.18
N THR A 586 12.51 21.77 0.04
CA THR A 586 13.78 21.13 0.39
C THR A 586 13.89 19.74 -0.25
N VAL A 587 15.01 19.45 -0.93
CA VAL A 587 15.29 18.10 -1.48
C VAL A 587 15.80 17.19 -0.36
N VAL A 588 14.92 16.33 0.16
CA VAL A 588 15.19 15.47 1.32
C VAL A 588 15.84 14.14 0.93
N PHE A 589 15.69 13.71 -0.32
CA PHE A 589 16.33 12.52 -0.87
C PHE A 589 16.61 12.75 -2.35
N ASP A 590 17.79 12.33 -2.82
CA ASP A 590 18.18 12.37 -4.23
C ASP A 590 19.10 11.17 -4.53
N ALA A 591 18.61 10.21 -5.32
CA ALA A 591 19.26 8.92 -5.51
C ALA A 591 20.65 9.01 -6.17
N GLU A 592 20.91 10.03 -6.98
CA GLU A 592 22.23 10.25 -7.60
C GLU A 592 23.26 10.87 -6.62
N ARG A 593 22.79 11.41 -5.49
CA ARG A 593 23.61 12.00 -4.42
C ARG A 593 23.77 11.08 -3.22
N ASP A 594 22.72 10.33 -2.89
CA ASP A 594 22.58 9.61 -1.62
C ASP A 594 22.89 8.10 -1.72
N LEU A 595 22.95 7.54 -2.94
CA LEU A 595 23.21 6.12 -3.18
C LEU A 595 24.52 5.90 -3.95
N GLU A 596 25.37 5.01 -3.45
CA GLU A 596 26.65 4.66 -4.05
C GLU A 596 26.62 3.23 -4.62
N PRO A 597 27.03 3.02 -5.89
CA PRO A 597 27.10 1.68 -6.46
C PRO A 597 28.22 0.85 -5.84
N THR A 598 28.08 -0.48 -5.90
CA THR A 598 29.10 -1.43 -5.43
C THR A 598 29.59 -2.32 -6.55
N ARG A 599 30.87 -2.72 -6.53
CA ARG A 599 31.39 -3.69 -7.50
C ARG A 599 31.09 -5.11 -7.02
N ALA A 600 30.23 -5.82 -7.76
CA ALA A 600 29.83 -7.19 -7.48
C ALA A 600 30.85 -8.20 -8.01
N ILE A 601 31.29 -8.01 -9.26
CA ILE A 601 32.27 -8.84 -9.97
C ILE A 601 33.24 -7.96 -10.77
N SER A 602 34.38 -8.53 -11.19
CA SER A 602 35.32 -7.88 -12.09
C SER A 602 34.67 -7.53 -13.44
N ALA A 603 35.16 -6.46 -14.07
CA ALA A 603 34.70 -6.04 -15.40
C ALA A 603 35.01 -7.14 -16.44
N GLU A 604 36.13 -7.82 -16.27
CA GLU A 604 36.60 -8.91 -17.11
C GLU A 604 35.69 -10.16 -16.99
N ALA A 605 35.20 -10.49 -15.80
CA ALA A 605 34.23 -11.56 -15.61
C ALA A 605 32.87 -11.19 -16.23
N ALA A 606 32.39 -9.97 -15.97
CA ALA A 606 31.13 -9.48 -16.52
C ALA A 606 31.14 -9.45 -18.05
N ALA A 607 32.12 -8.80 -18.69
CA ALA A 607 32.21 -8.71 -20.14
C ALA A 607 32.29 -10.09 -20.81
N CYS A 608 33.02 -11.04 -20.20
CA CYS A 608 33.07 -12.41 -20.70
C CYS A 608 31.76 -13.18 -20.51
N GLU A 609 31.04 -12.97 -19.40
CA GLU A 609 29.72 -13.55 -19.18
C GLU A 609 28.72 -13.03 -20.21
N ILE A 610 28.68 -11.71 -20.46
CA ILE A 610 27.86 -11.08 -21.48
C ILE A 610 28.08 -11.78 -22.83
N ASP A 611 29.34 -12.00 -23.24
CA ASP A 611 29.66 -12.67 -24.50
C ASP A 611 29.21 -14.14 -24.55
N MET A 612 29.30 -14.87 -23.44
CA MET A 612 28.73 -16.21 -23.34
C MET A 612 27.19 -16.20 -23.43
N LEU A 613 26.53 -15.23 -22.81
CA LEU A 613 25.07 -15.06 -22.81
C LEU A 613 24.53 -14.56 -24.16
N ARG A 614 25.30 -13.81 -24.96
CA ARG A 614 24.98 -13.54 -26.37
C ARG A 614 24.82 -14.84 -27.18
N GLY A 615 25.64 -15.85 -26.87
CA GLY A 615 25.56 -17.20 -27.46
C GLY A 615 24.19 -17.88 -27.29
N VAL A 616 23.51 -17.61 -26.17
CA VAL A 616 22.15 -18.12 -25.90
C VAL A 616 21.13 -17.55 -26.88
N ILE A 617 21.32 -16.31 -27.35
CA ILE A 617 20.43 -15.57 -28.26
C ILE A 617 20.78 -15.83 -29.74
N THR A 618 22.07 -16.03 -30.06
CA THR A 618 22.53 -16.24 -31.45
C THR A 618 22.35 -17.67 -31.94
N GLY A 619 22.44 -18.67 -31.07
CA GLY A 619 22.24 -20.08 -31.44
C GLY A 619 21.79 -21.04 -30.33
N GLY A 620 21.54 -20.55 -29.11
CA GLY A 620 21.14 -21.36 -27.96
C GLY A 620 19.63 -21.38 -27.69
N THR A 621 19.26 -21.59 -26.43
CA THR A 621 17.85 -21.73 -26.01
C THR A 621 17.01 -20.46 -26.09
N GLY A 622 17.63 -19.28 -26.26
CA GLY A 622 16.99 -17.95 -26.17
C GLY A 622 16.78 -17.24 -27.50
N THR A 623 16.85 -17.94 -28.64
CA THR A 623 16.78 -17.33 -29.98
C THR A 623 15.53 -16.48 -30.24
N ALA A 624 14.40 -16.80 -29.59
CA ALA A 624 13.16 -16.03 -29.67
C ALA A 624 13.24 -14.61 -29.07
N ALA A 625 14.27 -14.32 -28.26
CA ALA A 625 14.52 -13.00 -27.66
C ALA A 625 15.43 -12.09 -28.52
N ARG A 626 15.83 -12.53 -29.72
CA ARG A 626 16.67 -11.73 -30.63
C ARG A 626 15.93 -10.48 -31.11
N LEU A 627 16.60 -9.33 -31.02
CA LEU A 627 16.06 -8.04 -31.47
C LEU A 627 16.41 -7.74 -32.94
N PRO A 628 15.58 -6.92 -33.63
CA PRO A 628 15.80 -6.53 -35.01
C PRO A 628 16.99 -5.57 -35.15
N GLY A 629 17.41 -5.30 -36.40
CA GLY A 629 18.51 -4.37 -36.69
C GLY A 629 19.88 -4.81 -36.17
N ASN A 630 20.04 -6.09 -35.82
CA ASN A 630 21.21 -6.66 -35.15
C ASN A 630 21.54 -6.02 -33.78
N ARG A 631 20.57 -5.38 -33.11
CA ARG A 631 20.79 -4.82 -31.76
C ARG A 631 21.35 -5.91 -30.82
N PRO A 632 22.49 -5.69 -30.15
CA PRO A 632 23.09 -6.66 -29.25
C PRO A 632 22.18 -6.98 -28.07
N VAL A 633 22.01 -8.28 -27.78
CA VAL A 633 21.24 -8.79 -26.64
C VAL A 633 22.01 -9.96 -26.03
N ALA A 634 22.05 -9.98 -24.70
CA ALA A 634 22.48 -11.13 -23.92
C ALA A 634 21.31 -11.58 -23.03
N GLY A 635 21.27 -12.86 -22.67
CA GLY A 635 20.22 -13.38 -21.79
C GLY A 635 20.28 -14.88 -21.55
N LYS A 636 19.37 -15.36 -20.70
CA LYS A 636 19.26 -16.75 -20.29
C LYS A 636 17.80 -17.17 -20.11
N THR A 637 17.47 -18.35 -20.60
CA THR A 637 16.17 -19.00 -20.35
C THR A 637 16.18 -19.80 -19.05
N GLY A 638 15.04 -19.83 -18.36
CA GLY A 638 14.74 -20.73 -17.25
C GLY A 638 13.44 -21.48 -17.49
N THR A 639 13.41 -22.72 -17.04
CA THR A 639 12.23 -23.59 -17.01
C THR A 639 12.36 -24.44 -15.75
N THR A 640 11.28 -24.56 -14.97
CA THR A 640 11.25 -25.38 -13.74
C THR A 640 10.69 -26.77 -14.02
N ASP A 641 10.76 -27.66 -13.01
CA ASP A 641 10.12 -28.97 -13.09
C ASP A 641 8.61 -28.85 -13.32
N LEU A 642 8.04 -29.87 -13.96
CA LEU A 642 6.65 -29.88 -14.47
C LEU A 642 6.33 -28.75 -15.46
N ARG A 643 7.31 -27.91 -15.85
CA ARG A 643 7.11 -26.67 -16.61
C ARG A 643 6.13 -25.73 -15.89
N ALA A 644 6.23 -25.66 -14.56
CA ALA A 644 5.32 -24.86 -13.73
C ALA A 644 5.61 -23.35 -13.79
N ASP A 645 6.87 -23.00 -14.01
CA ASP A 645 7.36 -21.63 -14.18
C ASP A 645 8.31 -21.60 -15.39
N ALA A 646 8.13 -20.60 -16.24
CA ALA A 646 8.97 -20.30 -17.39
C ALA A 646 9.53 -18.89 -17.24
N ASN A 647 10.84 -18.74 -17.40
CA ASN A 647 11.56 -17.50 -17.12
C ASN A 647 12.45 -17.08 -18.29
N PHE A 648 12.61 -15.76 -18.48
CA PHE A 648 13.65 -15.21 -19.33
C PHE A 648 14.31 -14.00 -18.65
N LEU A 649 15.61 -14.10 -18.45
CA LEU A 649 16.48 -13.02 -18.03
C LEU A 649 17.15 -12.47 -19.29
N GLY A 650 17.11 -11.16 -19.53
CA GLY A 650 17.78 -10.58 -20.70
C GLY A 650 18.08 -9.10 -20.55
N PHE A 651 19.04 -8.63 -21.33
CA PHE A 651 19.49 -7.24 -21.26
C PHE A 651 20.19 -6.78 -22.54
N THR A 652 20.25 -5.45 -22.64
CA THR A 652 21.10 -4.65 -23.52
C THR A 652 21.96 -3.72 -22.63
N PRO A 653 22.94 -2.96 -23.15
CA PRO A 653 23.65 -1.96 -22.36
C PRO A 653 22.75 -0.87 -21.75
N GLN A 654 21.53 -0.69 -22.27
CA GLN A 654 20.63 0.42 -21.93
C GLN A 654 19.47 0.02 -21.01
N LEU A 655 19.08 -1.25 -21.03
CA LEU A 655 17.91 -1.75 -20.33
C LEU A 655 18.07 -3.26 -20.06
N ALA A 656 17.87 -3.65 -18.81
CA ALA A 656 17.80 -5.04 -18.35
C ALA A 656 16.36 -5.37 -17.95
N ALA A 657 15.93 -6.62 -18.16
CA ALA A 657 14.61 -7.08 -17.75
C ALA A 657 14.58 -8.57 -17.40
N PHE A 658 13.71 -8.93 -16.47
CA PHE A 658 13.38 -10.31 -16.15
C PHE A 658 11.88 -10.53 -16.31
N VAL A 659 11.51 -11.57 -17.06
CA VAL A 659 10.13 -11.99 -17.31
C VAL A 659 9.89 -13.36 -16.69
N TRP A 660 8.93 -13.45 -15.77
CA TRP A 660 8.38 -14.70 -15.24
C TRP A 660 7.01 -14.98 -15.86
N HIS A 661 6.71 -16.25 -16.13
CA HIS A 661 5.41 -16.73 -16.58
C HIS A 661 5.05 -18.03 -15.82
N GLY A 662 3.87 -18.07 -15.24
CA GLY A 662 3.42 -19.21 -14.44
C GLY A 662 2.07 -18.94 -13.77
N ASN A 663 1.73 -19.77 -12.78
CA ASN A 663 0.56 -19.54 -11.93
C ASN A 663 0.99 -18.83 -10.64
N ALA A 664 0.36 -17.71 -10.31
CA ALA A 664 0.81 -16.85 -9.22
C ALA A 664 0.73 -17.49 -7.82
N LEU A 665 -0.18 -18.46 -7.63
CA LEU A 665 -0.50 -19.02 -6.31
C LEU A 665 0.12 -20.40 -6.07
N ALA A 666 0.42 -21.18 -7.12
CA ALA A 666 0.90 -22.55 -6.99
C ALA A 666 1.81 -22.98 -8.15
N GLN A 667 2.58 -24.07 -7.98
CA GLN A 667 3.34 -24.70 -9.07
C GLN A 667 2.40 -25.57 -9.93
N VAL A 668 1.67 -24.93 -10.83
CA VAL A 668 0.74 -25.60 -11.75
C VAL A 668 1.47 -26.03 -13.03
N PRO A 669 1.49 -27.32 -13.41
CA PRO A 669 2.18 -27.79 -14.62
C PRO A 669 1.65 -27.14 -15.91
N GLY A 670 2.54 -26.77 -16.83
CA GLY A 670 2.19 -26.47 -18.23
C GLY A 670 2.37 -25.03 -18.72
N ALA A 671 2.92 -24.13 -17.91
CA ALA A 671 3.28 -22.75 -18.32
C ALA A 671 4.17 -22.74 -19.57
N GLY A 672 5.15 -23.66 -19.64
CA GLY A 672 5.93 -23.93 -20.86
C GLY A 672 7.42 -23.81 -20.64
N PHE A 673 8.15 -23.33 -21.64
CA PHE A 673 9.61 -23.14 -21.59
C PHE A 673 9.97 -21.65 -21.64
N GLY A 674 11.07 -21.26 -20.98
CA GLY A 674 11.56 -19.87 -20.98
C GLY A 674 11.82 -19.27 -22.38
N GLY A 675 12.16 -20.12 -23.37
CA GLY A 675 12.34 -19.72 -24.77
C GLY A 675 11.04 -19.49 -25.57
N GLN A 676 9.87 -19.67 -24.95
CA GLN A 676 8.56 -19.58 -25.61
C GLN A 676 7.81 -18.29 -25.21
N ILE A 677 7.04 -18.32 -24.11
CA ILE A 677 6.27 -17.16 -23.65
C ILE A 677 7.19 -16.03 -23.16
N PRO A 678 8.12 -16.25 -22.21
CA PRO A 678 8.87 -15.14 -21.59
C PRO A 678 9.87 -14.48 -22.56
N ALA A 679 10.59 -15.26 -23.37
CA ALA A 679 11.53 -14.73 -24.36
C ALA A 679 10.85 -13.85 -25.42
N ARG A 680 9.62 -14.19 -25.84
CA ARG A 680 8.85 -13.35 -26.78
C ARG A 680 8.26 -12.12 -26.10
N ILE A 681 7.82 -12.20 -24.84
CA ILE A 681 7.39 -11.03 -24.06
C ILE A 681 8.55 -10.05 -23.91
N PHE A 682 9.73 -10.54 -23.54
CA PHE A 682 10.96 -9.75 -23.49
C PHE A 682 11.25 -9.08 -24.84
N ARG A 683 11.21 -9.84 -25.95
CA ARG A 683 11.41 -9.28 -27.30
C ARG A 683 10.40 -8.18 -27.63
N SER A 684 9.11 -8.48 -27.46
CA SER A 684 7.99 -7.58 -27.76
C SER A 684 8.06 -6.28 -26.93
N PHE A 685 8.45 -6.38 -25.65
CA PHE A 685 8.73 -5.23 -24.79
C PHE A 685 9.95 -4.44 -25.28
N MET A 686 11.09 -5.09 -25.48
CA MET A 686 12.36 -4.44 -25.81
C MET A 686 12.35 -3.80 -27.21
N GLU A 687 11.62 -4.37 -28.18
CA GLU A 687 11.39 -3.76 -29.50
C GLU A 687 10.64 -2.42 -29.39
N ARG A 688 9.68 -2.30 -28.47
CA ARG A 688 8.93 -1.07 -28.21
C ARG A 688 9.75 -0.09 -27.37
N ALA A 689 10.40 -0.58 -26.32
CA ALA A 689 11.20 0.20 -25.37
C ALA A 689 12.41 0.87 -26.03
N LEU A 690 13.07 0.18 -26.95
CA LEU A 690 14.32 0.62 -27.59
C LEU A 690 14.12 1.02 -29.06
N PHE A 691 12.89 1.34 -29.48
CA PHE A 691 12.55 1.67 -30.87
C PHE A 691 13.27 2.92 -31.39
N ILE A 692 13.31 3.97 -30.55
CA ILE A 692 13.95 5.27 -30.87
C ILE A 692 15.38 5.40 -30.31
N GLU A 693 15.80 4.45 -29.48
CA GLU A 693 17.09 4.46 -28.80
C GLU A 693 18.24 4.10 -29.76
N PRO A 694 19.45 4.68 -29.64
CA PRO A 694 20.61 4.24 -30.40
C PRO A 694 20.93 2.75 -30.11
N ILE A 695 21.55 2.06 -31.06
CA ILE A 695 22.14 0.74 -30.82
C ILE A 695 23.49 0.95 -30.14
N ILE A 696 23.66 0.37 -28.94
CA ILE A 696 24.91 0.38 -28.20
C ILE A 696 25.47 -1.04 -28.17
N GLU A 697 26.76 -1.17 -28.48
CA GLU A 697 27.49 -2.44 -28.38
C GLU A 697 27.86 -2.74 -26.92
N PHE A 698 27.96 -4.04 -26.59
CA PHE A 698 28.52 -4.46 -25.31
C PHE A 698 30.04 -4.20 -25.27
N PRO A 699 30.64 -4.09 -24.07
CA PRO A 699 32.08 -4.07 -23.91
C PRO A 699 32.75 -5.28 -24.59
N ASP A 700 33.99 -5.09 -25.06
CA ASP A 700 34.80 -6.20 -25.55
C ASP A 700 35.04 -7.22 -24.41
N PRO A 701 34.86 -8.53 -24.65
CA PRO A 701 35.00 -9.55 -23.60
C PRO A 701 36.42 -9.69 -23.05
N GLY A 702 37.42 -9.16 -23.76
CA GLY A 702 38.80 -9.02 -23.31
C GLY A 702 39.58 -10.33 -23.15
N PRO A 703 40.88 -10.24 -22.81
CA PRO A 703 41.79 -11.39 -22.76
C PRO A 703 41.38 -12.47 -21.74
N ALA A 704 40.58 -12.11 -20.73
CA ALA A 704 40.07 -13.05 -19.74
C ALA A 704 39.15 -14.11 -20.35
N CYS A 705 38.42 -13.76 -21.42
CA CYS A 705 37.51 -14.67 -22.11
C CYS A 705 38.21 -15.63 -23.09
N ASP A 706 39.44 -15.30 -23.49
CA ASP A 706 40.28 -16.09 -24.39
C ASP A 706 41.28 -17.01 -23.70
N ARG A 707 41.30 -17.04 -22.36
CA ARG A 707 42.11 -17.96 -21.55
C ARG A 707 41.96 -19.40 -22.02
N ASP A 708 43.07 -20.14 -22.09
CA ASP A 708 43.06 -21.56 -22.45
C ASP A 708 42.17 -22.39 -21.54
N GLY A 709 41.45 -23.32 -22.18
CA GLY A 709 40.52 -24.24 -21.54
C GLY A 709 41.23 -25.32 -20.73
N LYS A 710 40.69 -25.62 -19.55
CA LYS A 710 41.07 -26.75 -18.71
C LYS A 710 39.88 -27.70 -18.55
N TYR A 711 40.15 -28.95 -18.18
CA TYR A 711 39.10 -29.86 -17.77
C TYR A 711 38.49 -29.44 -16.42
N VAL A 712 37.16 -29.53 -16.28
CA VAL A 712 36.44 -29.25 -15.03
C VAL A 712 35.80 -30.52 -14.50
N SER A 713 36.16 -30.88 -13.27
CA SER A 713 35.54 -31.96 -12.50
C SER A 713 34.80 -31.40 -11.28
N GLU A 714 34.02 -32.25 -10.62
CA GLU A 714 33.37 -31.98 -9.32
C GLU A 714 34.37 -31.62 -8.20
N LYS A 715 35.68 -31.86 -8.41
CA LYS A 715 36.77 -31.52 -7.49
C LYS A 715 37.48 -30.20 -7.84
N GLY A 716 37.06 -29.52 -8.92
CA GLY A 716 37.64 -28.25 -9.36
C GLY A 716 38.17 -28.22 -10.79
N ARG A 717 38.62 -27.02 -11.19
CA ARG A 717 39.22 -26.72 -12.50
C ARG A 717 40.65 -27.24 -12.60
N GLY A 718 40.98 -27.90 -13.71
CA GLY A 718 42.30 -28.50 -13.96
C GLY A 718 42.54 -29.83 -13.26
N VAL A 719 41.59 -30.30 -12.45
CA VAL A 719 41.64 -31.63 -11.83
C VAL A 719 41.06 -32.64 -12.82
N ALA A 720 41.94 -33.35 -13.51
CA ALA A 720 41.56 -34.45 -14.40
C ALA A 720 40.75 -35.52 -13.64
N PRO A 721 39.82 -36.23 -14.30
CA PRO A 721 39.23 -37.40 -13.68
C PRO A 721 40.33 -38.47 -13.51
N PRO A 722 40.24 -39.36 -12.51
CA PRO A 722 41.12 -40.52 -12.48
C PRO A 722 41.02 -41.25 -13.82
N PRO A 723 42.13 -41.76 -14.39
CA PRO A 723 42.08 -42.47 -15.66
C PRO A 723 41.07 -43.61 -15.52
N THR A 724 40.07 -43.63 -16.40
CA THR A 724 39.16 -44.76 -16.51
C THR A 724 39.99 -45.98 -16.87
N SER A 725 40.19 -46.88 -15.89
CA SER A 725 40.58 -48.26 -16.19
C SER A 725 39.67 -48.75 -17.32
N PRO A 726 40.21 -49.40 -18.36
CA PRO A 726 39.40 -49.87 -19.47
C PRO A 726 38.28 -50.75 -18.92
N GLU A 727 37.06 -50.33 -19.17
CA GLU A 727 35.85 -51.03 -18.73
C GLU A 727 35.90 -52.42 -19.36
N THR A 728 36.21 -53.43 -18.53
CA THR A 728 36.29 -54.80 -19.00
C THR A 728 34.89 -55.18 -19.44
N THR A 729 34.69 -55.32 -20.75
CA THR A 729 33.40 -55.67 -21.34
C THR A 729 33.01 -57.08 -20.91
N ALA A 730 32.41 -57.18 -19.73
CA ALA A 730 31.65 -58.35 -19.34
C ALA A 730 30.51 -58.51 -20.36
N PRO A 731 30.33 -59.70 -20.96
CA PRO A 731 29.28 -59.89 -21.96
C PRO A 731 27.92 -59.63 -21.33
N VAL A 732 27.10 -58.80 -22.00
CA VAL A 732 25.74 -58.51 -21.60
C VAL A 732 24.94 -59.81 -21.57
N ALA A 733 24.54 -60.25 -20.38
CA ALA A 733 23.57 -61.32 -20.24
C ALA A 733 22.23 -60.83 -20.80
N THR A 734 21.80 -61.45 -21.91
CA THR A 734 20.50 -61.17 -22.53
C THR A 734 19.38 -61.63 -21.60
N VAL A 735 18.75 -60.68 -20.92
CA VAL A 735 17.47 -60.91 -20.23
C VAL A 735 16.38 -61.02 -21.30
N PRO A 736 15.57 -62.10 -21.33
CA PRO A 736 14.48 -62.24 -22.30
C PRO A 736 13.39 -61.18 -22.06
N PRO A 737 12.64 -60.79 -23.11
CA PRO A 737 11.64 -59.74 -22.99
C PRO A 737 10.51 -60.13 -22.04
N VAL A 738 10.18 -59.22 -21.12
CA VAL A 738 8.96 -59.31 -20.30
C VAL A 738 7.77 -59.04 -21.22
N VAL A 739 6.89 -60.03 -21.37
CA VAL A 739 5.60 -59.86 -22.04
C VAL A 739 4.72 -59.00 -21.12
N VAL A 740 4.35 -57.81 -21.60
CA VAL A 740 3.38 -56.94 -20.94
C VAL A 740 1.99 -57.30 -21.46
N GLU A 741 1.15 -57.89 -20.61
CA GLU A 741 -0.26 -58.10 -20.95
C GLU A 741 -0.99 -56.75 -21.08
N PRO A 742 -1.93 -56.60 -22.03
CA PRO A 742 -2.70 -55.38 -22.19
C PRO A 742 -3.68 -55.17 -21.02
N PRO A 743 -3.98 -53.91 -20.64
CA PRO A 743 -4.88 -53.62 -19.54
C PRO A 743 -6.32 -54.09 -19.83
N THR A 744 -6.95 -54.71 -18.83
CA THR A 744 -8.34 -55.15 -18.89
C THR A 744 -9.30 -53.96 -18.89
N VAL A 745 -10.21 -53.94 -19.86
CA VAL A 745 -11.27 -52.92 -19.98
C VAL A 745 -12.43 -53.28 -19.05
N PRO A 746 -12.95 -52.37 -18.21
CA PRO A 746 -14.14 -52.61 -17.40
C PRO A 746 -15.39 -52.77 -18.29
N PRO A 747 -16.34 -53.67 -17.96
CA PRO A 747 -17.57 -53.81 -18.72
C PRO A 747 -18.45 -52.56 -18.61
N ALA A 748 -19.07 -52.17 -19.72
CA ALA A 748 -20.07 -51.10 -19.75
C ALA A 748 -21.36 -51.54 -19.01
N PRO A 749 -22.10 -50.60 -18.39
CA PRO A 749 -23.41 -50.90 -17.81
C PRO A 749 -24.43 -51.18 -18.93
N THR A 750 -25.13 -52.31 -18.82
CA THR A 750 -26.29 -52.68 -19.65
C THR A 750 -27.55 -51.89 -19.24
N PRO A 751 -28.58 -51.80 -20.12
CA PRO A 751 -29.54 -50.70 -20.15
C PRO A 751 -30.63 -50.73 -19.06
#